data_AF-A0A921YWD3-F1
#
_entry.id   AF-A0A921YWD3-F1
#
_cell.length_a   1.000
_cell.length_b   1.000
_cell.length_c   1.000
_cell.angle_alpha   90.00
_cell.angle_beta   90.00
_cell.angle_gamma   90.00
#
_symmetry.space_group_name_H-M   'P 1'
#
loop_
_entity.id
_entity.type
_entity.pdbx_description
1 polymer ?
#
loop_
_entity_poly.entity_id
_entity_poly.type
_entity_poly.pdbx_seq_one_letter_code
_entity_poly.pdbx_strand_id
1 'polypeptide(L)'
;MSPIESVPMAVLHCVDDYVELLYDDIPEKIKGSALILQLARNPDNLIELARNEALLSALSRVLREEWKRSIELSTNIVYTFFCFSTYNEFHPVIIQYKIGSLCMDVIDYELKRYDQWKEKVEGKKQIVTPDKNELPKSRIPEPKRRPKSGTWAVADVNMQKTRSLVSSYHEDLCSASDECLSKNDEEQMKRKLKTLSKRQEQLLRVAFYMLLNIADNVKVEEKMHKKDIVGLLMGAMERHSNIDLLILIVSFLQKLSIFVENKNSMASRGIIEKLSPLLDSSNADLVNVTLKLLFNLTFDTKLRNKMIKIGLLPKFIQFTSDDKHINLSMKILYHLSMDDRVKMMFTQSDCVKLLTDMLLLNVNAEPWSGGGNGGTEVLVALCVNISWCARAAQQMSAEGRLRELLARAFRYRNAMLMKLVRNLSHHQHCKPLFVEFVGDIAGAVTNTDTNEEFLVECMGTLSNILNPNNIDIYAVVERYNLIPCIMKILDPEGAAPPELVLEGVVMAGALAAESGAAAALVRAGGGDALVALLRLRQADDDHVLQTVFAFRQLLAHPRAADHLVQRTEAPAYLIDLMQDKNAEIRKMCDSCLDIISQMQNDWAARIKVERFRCHNGQWLAVVETLGAEGGEGAGGAGDAGAAADAADDLPPYLSAEYLTSHRLTTSDSQTSLNDDSDSLSDEGDLHKVKENIRHR
;
A
#
# COMPACT_ATOMS: atom_id res chain seq x y z
N MET A 1 29.11 14.40 49.65
CA MET A 1 29.67 13.51 48.62
C MET A 1 30.17 12.27 49.33
N SER A 2 29.65 11.09 49.00
CA SER A 2 30.21 9.81 49.43
C SER A 2 31.24 9.37 48.39
N PRO A 3 32.35 8.72 48.78
CA PRO A 3 33.32 8.24 47.81
C PRO A 3 32.67 7.18 46.92
N ILE A 4 32.82 7.33 45.61
CA ILE A 4 32.54 6.27 44.65
C ILE A 4 33.71 5.30 44.80
N GLU A 5 33.46 4.14 45.40
CA GLU A 5 34.43 3.04 45.35
C GLU A 5 34.70 2.72 43.88
N SER A 6 35.95 2.84 43.45
CA SER A 6 36.36 2.51 42.10
C SER A 6 36.17 1.01 41.90
N VAL A 7 35.23 0.63 41.03
CA VAL A 7 35.05 -0.77 40.61
C VAL A 7 36.42 -1.29 40.13
N PRO A 8 36.95 -2.39 40.71
CA PRO A 8 38.27 -2.89 40.35
C PRO A 8 38.30 -3.28 38.87
N MET A 9 39.43 -3.03 38.21
CA MET A 9 39.61 -3.36 36.79
C MET A 9 39.59 -4.88 36.60
N ALA A 10 38.56 -5.38 35.92
CA ALA A 10 38.46 -6.80 35.58
C ALA A 10 39.61 -7.23 34.66
N VAL A 11 40.19 -8.41 34.92
CA VAL A 11 41.26 -9.01 34.12
C VAL A 11 40.85 -10.41 33.66
N LEU A 12 41.15 -10.74 32.39
CA LEU A 12 40.61 -11.91 31.70
C LEU A 12 41.03 -13.25 32.34
N HIS A 13 42.21 -13.32 32.97
CA HIS A 13 42.66 -14.55 33.65
C HIS A 13 41.93 -14.86 34.97
N CYS A 14 41.13 -13.92 35.49
CA CYS A 14 40.30 -14.09 36.68
C CYS A 14 38.82 -14.33 36.34
N VAL A 15 38.48 -14.73 35.11
CA VAL A 15 37.08 -14.99 34.71
C VAL A 15 36.42 -16.02 35.63
N ASP A 16 37.13 -17.08 36.01
CA ASP A 16 36.56 -18.14 36.85
C ASP A 16 36.24 -17.61 38.26
N ASP A 17 37.08 -16.74 38.85
CA ASP A 17 36.78 -16.03 40.10
C ASP A 17 35.48 -15.19 40.00
N TYR A 18 35.21 -14.60 38.83
CA TYR A 18 33.99 -13.83 38.59
C TYR A 18 32.76 -14.72 38.34
N VAL A 19 32.97 -15.97 37.89
CA VAL A 19 31.92 -16.98 37.72
C VAL A 19 31.51 -17.58 39.07
N GLU A 20 32.44 -17.78 40.01
CA GLU A 20 32.12 -18.22 41.38
C GLU A 20 31.17 -17.23 42.08
N LEU A 21 31.40 -15.93 41.92
CA LEU A 21 30.49 -14.87 42.41
C LEU A 21 29.06 -14.95 41.83
N LEU A 22 28.81 -15.73 40.77
CA LEU A 22 27.47 -15.96 40.23
C LEU A 22 26.66 -17.06 40.98
N TYR A 23 27.27 -17.72 41.96
CA TYR A 23 26.60 -18.71 42.83
C TYR A 23 26.18 -18.13 44.19
N ASP A 24 26.80 -17.03 44.63
CA ASP A 24 26.59 -16.34 45.91
C ASP A 24 25.26 -15.55 45.99
N ASP A 25 25.13 -14.66 46.98
CA ASP A 25 23.99 -13.75 47.13
C ASP A 25 23.91 -12.66 46.04
N ILE A 26 22.80 -11.93 46.00
CA ILE A 26 22.51 -10.93 44.95
C ILE A 26 23.58 -9.81 44.83
N PRO A 27 24.15 -9.23 45.91
CA PRO A 27 25.21 -8.24 45.80
C PRO A 27 26.47 -8.77 45.08
N GLU A 28 26.89 -9.98 45.43
CA GLU A 28 28.04 -10.69 44.88
C GLU A 28 27.81 -11.01 43.40
N LYS A 29 26.62 -11.49 43.03
CA LYS A 29 26.19 -11.68 41.64
C LYS A 29 26.20 -10.40 40.82
N ILE A 30 25.78 -9.26 41.39
CA ILE A 30 25.87 -7.95 40.72
C ILE A 30 27.33 -7.59 40.47
N LYS A 31 28.22 -7.82 41.45
CA LYS A 31 29.66 -7.58 41.31
C LYS A 31 30.31 -8.48 40.26
N GLY A 32 30.08 -9.80 40.30
CA GLY A 32 30.60 -10.76 39.31
C GLY A 32 30.13 -10.44 37.90
N SER A 33 28.82 -10.24 37.71
CA SER A 33 28.26 -9.86 36.40
C SER A 33 28.76 -8.51 35.87
N ALA A 34 29.08 -7.54 36.75
CA ALA A 34 29.66 -6.26 36.34
C ALA A 34 31.11 -6.41 35.85
N LEU A 35 31.93 -7.26 36.50
CA LEU A 35 33.30 -7.56 36.10
C LEU A 35 33.34 -8.33 34.77
N ILE A 36 32.46 -9.32 34.62
CA ILE A 36 32.27 -10.04 33.35
C ILE A 36 31.85 -9.10 32.22
N LEU A 37 30.91 -8.17 32.47
CA LEU A 37 30.52 -7.16 31.50
C LEU A 37 31.69 -6.23 31.14
N GLN A 38 32.53 -5.85 32.10
CA GLN A 38 33.71 -5.03 31.83
C GLN A 38 34.66 -5.73 30.85
N LEU A 39 34.85 -7.05 31.00
CA LEU A 39 35.63 -7.84 30.03
C LEU A 39 34.94 -7.91 28.67
N ALA A 40 33.65 -8.21 28.61
CA ALA A 40 32.89 -8.36 27.36
C ALA A 40 32.77 -7.07 26.53
N ARG A 41 32.98 -5.90 27.15
CA ARG A 41 33.05 -4.61 26.44
C ARG A 41 34.31 -4.44 25.58
N ASN A 42 35.35 -5.23 25.79
CA ASN A 42 36.48 -5.30 24.85
C ASN A 42 36.22 -6.42 23.82
N PRO A 43 36.09 -6.10 22.52
CA PRO A 43 35.87 -7.11 21.48
C PRO A 43 36.91 -8.24 21.47
N ASP A 44 38.18 -7.93 21.75
CA ASP A 44 39.27 -8.92 21.75
C ASP A 44 39.02 -10.07 22.74
N ASN A 45 38.34 -9.78 23.86
CA ASN A 45 38.04 -10.76 24.89
C ASN A 45 36.89 -11.71 24.49
N LEU A 46 36.05 -11.33 23.53
CA LEU A 46 34.81 -12.08 23.22
C LEU A 46 35.12 -13.50 22.73
N ILE A 47 36.22 -13.72 22.02
CA ILE A 47 36.60 -15.06 21.53
C ILE A 47 36.91 -16.02 22.71
N GLU A 48 37.59 -15.54 23.75
CA GLU A 48 37.86 -16.37 24.94
C GLU A 48 36.61 -16.56 25.81
N LEU A 49 35.85 -15.48 26.03
CA LEU A 49 34.60 -15.54 26.79
C LEU A 49 33.54 -16.44 26.12
N ALA A 50 33.50 -16.48 24.78
CA ALA A 50 32.62 -17.38 24.01
C ALA A 50 33.01 -18.87 24.11
N ARG A 51 34.28 -19.17 24.44
CA ARG A 51 34.79 -20.54 24.63
C ARG A 51 34.59 -21.06 26.05
N ASN A 52 34.38 -20.18 27.03
CA ASN A 52 34.14 -20.58 28.41
C ASN A 52 32.66 -20.98 28.60
N GLU A 53 32.37 -22.28 28.42
CA GLU A 53 31.01 -22.82 28.60
C GLU A 53 30.49 -22.67 30.05
N ALA A 54 31.37 -22.71 31.06
CA ALA A 54 30.99 -22.53 32.46
C ALA A 54 30.45 -21.11 32.72
N LEU A 55 31.14 -20.10 32.20
CA LEU A 55 30.70 -18.69 32.20
C LEU A 55 29.34 -18.53 31.52
N LEU A 56 29.19 -19.03 30.29
CA LEU A 56 27.96 -18.87 29.49
C LEU A 56 26.77 -19.60 30.13
N SER A 57 27.01 -20.79 30.68
CA SER A 57 26.03 -21.57 31.44
C SER A 57 25.62 -20.85 32.72
N ALA A 58 26.57 -20.34 33.51
CA ALA A 58 26.28 -19.59 34.74
C ALA A 58 25.47 -18.31 34.46
N LEU A 59 25.85 -17.53 33.44
CA LEU A 59 25.11 -16.33 33.02
C LEU A 59 23.68 -16.68 32.55
N SER A 60 23.51 -17.73 31.73
CA SER A 60 22.20 -18.18 31.27
C SER A 60 21.32 -18.71 32.42
N ARG A 61 21.91 -19.40 33.39
CA ARG A 61 21.24 -19.90 34.60
C ARG A 61 20.75 -18.75 35.47
N VAL A 62 21.64 -17.81 35.83
CA VAL A 62 21.27 -16.65 36.66
C VAL A 62 20.23 -15.77 35.98
N LEU A 63 20.33 -15.55 34.66
CA LEU A 63 19.31 -14.82 33.89
C LEU A 63 17.98 -15.58 33.78
N ARG A 64 17.95 -16.90 33.97
CA ARG A 64 16.72 -17.72 33.97
C ARG A 64 16.04 -17.73 35.33
N GLU A 65 16.83 -17.74 36.40
CA GLU A 65 16.36 -17.95 37.79
C GLU A 65 16.09 -16.63 38.52
N GLU A 66 16.95 -15.62 38.38
CA GLU A 66 16.99 -14.48 39.30
C GLU A 66 16.72 -13.11 38.67
N TRP A 67 16.40 -13.08 37.38
CA TRP A 67 16.21 -11.85 36.61
C TRP A 67 15.11 -10.90 37.16
N LYS A 68 14.14 -11.44 37.91
CA LYS A 68 13.11 -10.65 38.63
C LYS A 68 13.63 -9.96 39.90
N ARG A 69 14.69 -10.50 40.51
CA ARG A 69 15.22 -10.09 41.83
C ARG A 69 16.03 -8.78 41.73
N SER A 70 16.78 -8.59 40.65
CA SER A 70 17.56 -7.35 40.41
C SER A 70 17.58 -6.95 38.94
N ILE A 71 17.07 -5.74 38.66
CA ILE A 71 17.14 -5.12 37.34
C ILE A 71 18.58 -4.84 36.89
N GLU A 72 19.48 -4.62 37.85
CA GLU A 72 20.90 -4.30 37.62
C GLU A 72 21.68 -5.55 37.21
N LEU A 73 21.42 -6.68 37.88
CA LEU A 73 21.93 -7.99 37.50
C LEU A 73 21.47 -8.39 36.09
N SER A 74 20.17 -8.27 35.82
CA SER A 74 19.60 -8.50 34.48
C SER A 74 20.21 -7.60 33.42
N THR A 75 20.43 -6.31 33.73
CA THR A 75 21.08 -5.36 32.82
C THR A 75 22.52 -5.78 32.52
N ASN A 76 23.30 -6.18 33.53
CA ASN A 76 24.68 -6.60 33.32
C ASN A 76 24.76 -7.82 32.40
N ILE A 77 23.97 -8.87 32.67
CA ILE A 77 24.00 -10.11 31.90
C ILE A 77 23.49 -9.89 30.47
N VAL A 78 22.40 -9.15 30.28
CA VAL A 78 21.87 -8.83 28.95
C VAL A 78 22.83 -7.92 28.17
N TYR A 79 23.61 -7.05 28.83
CA TYR A 79 24.67 -6.28 28.19
C TYR A 79 25.82 -7.18 27.74
N THR A 80 26.26 -8.14 28.55
CA THR A 80 27.27 -9.13 28.13
C THR A 80 26.85 -9.85 26.84
N PHE A 81 25.59 -10.28 26.74
CA PHE A 81 25.07 -10.89 25.50
C PHE A 81 24.79 -9.91 24.35
N PHE A 82 24.52 -8.63 24.64
CA PHE A 82 24.50 -7.57 23.62
C PHE A 82 25.91 -7.38 22.99
N CYS A 83 26.97 -7.36 23.80
CA CYS A 83 28.34 -7.28 23.29
C CYS A 83 28.63 -8.42 22.28
N PHE A 84 28.32 -9.67 22.63
CA PHE A 84 28.35 -10.80 21.69
C PHE A 84 27.49 -10.57 20.44
N SER A 85 26.25 -10.08 20.58
CA SER A 85 25.32 -9.92 19.45
C SER A 85 25.79 -8.94 18.37
N THR A 86 26.74 -8.07 18.69
CA THR A 86 27.33 -7.09 17.75
C THR A 86 28.05 -7.78 16.59
N TYR A 87 28.45 -9.04 16.74
CA TYR A 87 29.15 -9.81 15.73
C TYR A 87 28.39 -11.11 15.39
N ASN A 88 28.12 -11.33 14.11
CA ASN A 88 27.34 -12.47 13.62
C ASN A 88 27.94 -13.83 14.00
N GLU A 89 29.26 -13.90 14.21
CA GLU A 89 29.97 -15.12 14.64
C GLU A 89 29.54 -15.63 16.03
N PHE A 90 29.08 -14.74 16.93
CA PHE A 90 28.63 -15.12 18.28
C PHE A 90 27.10 -15.31 18.38
N HIS A 91 26.34 -15.05 17.31
CA HIS A 91 24.89 -15.31 17.30
C HIS A 91 24.52 -16.76 17.65
N PRO A 92 25.26 -17.81 17.18
CA PRO A 92 25.01 -19.19 17.60
C PRO A 92 25.05 -19.39 19.12
N VAL A 93 25.94 -18.71 19.85
CA VAL A 93 26.04 -18.78 21.31
C VAL A 93 24.75 -18.26 21.96
N ILE A 94 24.27 -17.08 21.52
CA ILE A 94 23.04 -16.46 22.03
C ILE A 94 21.81 -17.38 21.80
N ILE A 95 21.79 -18.07 20.65
CA ILE A 95 20.74 -19.01 20.27
C ILE A 95 20.82 -20.30 21.11
N GLN A 96 22.02 -20.88 21.27
CA GLN A 96 22.28 -22.11 22.04
C GLN A 96 21.79 -21.98 23.48
N TYR A 97 22.18 -20.90 24.17
CA TYR A 97 21.79 -20.63 25.56
C TYR A 97 20.38 -20.02 25.70
N LYS A 98 19.61 -19.93 24.60
CA LYS A 98 18.23 -19.41 24.52
C LYS A 98 18.05 -17.99 25.05
N ILE A 99 19.11 -17.17 24.99
CA ILE A 99 19.16 -15.85 25.62
C ILE A 99 18.14 -14.90 25.00
N GLY A 100 17.93 -14.93 23.69
CA GLY A 100 16.89 -14.12 23.03
C GLY A 100 15.48 -14.39 23.54
N SER A 101 15.15 -15.64 23.91
CA SER A 101 13.86 -15.98 24.52
C SER A 101 13.74 -15.39 25.92
N LEU A 102 14.76 -15.56 26.76
CA LEU A 102 14.81 -15.02 28.12
C LEU A 102 14.73 -13.49 28.12
N CYS A 103 15.42 -12.84 27.18
CA CYS A 103 15.41 -11.40 27.02
C CYS A 103 13.99 -10.84 26.82
N MET A 104 13.18 -11.49 25.97
CA MET A 104 11.77 -11.10 25.79
C MET A 104 10.94 -11.30 27.07
N ASP A 105 11.20 -12.36 27.86
CA ASP A 105 10.52 -12.59 29.14
C ASP A 105 10.87 -11.50 30.19
N VAL A 106 12.13 -11.06 30.19
CA VAL A 106 12.63 -9.94 31.01
C VAL A 106 11.98 -8.61 30.60
N ILE A 107 11.90 -8.33 29.29
CA ILE A 107 11.24 -7.13 28.74
C ILE A 107 9.77 -7.09 29.14
N ASP A 108 9.02 -8.17 28.87
CA ASP A 108 7.58 -8.27 29.14
C ASP A 108 7.23 -7.97 30.61
N TYR A 109 7.93 -8.61 31.53
CA TYR A 109 7.74 -8.40 32.96
C TYR A 109 8.14 -7.00 33.42
N GLU A 110 9.26 -6.44 32.93
CA GLU A 110 9.64 -5.09 33.33
C GLU A 110 8.67 -4.04 32.78
N LEU A 111 8.14 -4.21 31.56
CA LEU A 111 7.05 -3.37 31.05
C LEU A 111 5.82 -3.44 31.97
N LYS A 112 5.31 -4.65 32.27
CA LYS A 112 4.18 -4.86 33.20
C LYS A 112 4.45 -4.30 34.60
N ARG A 113 5.68 -4.43 35.11
CA ARG A 113 6.12 -3.86 36.39
C ARG A 113 6.05 -2.33 36.38
N TYR A 114 6.47 -1.70 35.29
CA TYR A 114 6.38 -0.25 35.14
C TYR A 114 4.93 0.23 35.12
N ASP A 115 4.06 -0.46 34.38
CA ASP A 115 2.64 -0.09 34.28
C ASP A 115 1.95 -0.17 35.65
N GLN A 116 2.20 -1.25 36.41
CA GLN A 116 1.72 -1.39 37.79
C GLN A 116 2.23 -0.26 38.72
N TRP A 117 3.48 0.17 38.56
CA TRP A 117 4.02 1.29 39.34
C TRP A 117 3.45 2.64 38.89
N LYS A 118 3.20 2.82 37.59
CA LYS A 118 2.56 4.01 37.01
C LYS A 118 1.12 4.14 37.49
N GLU A 119 0.32 3.07 37.45
CA GLU A 119 -1.05 3.05 37.97
C GLU A 119 -1.13 3.42 39.46
N LYS A 120 -0.21 2.87 40.28
CA LYS A 120 -0.10 3.20 41.71
C LYS A 120 0.27 4.67 41.97
N VAL A 121 1.01 5.31 41.06
CA VAL A 121 1.41 6.72 41.17
C VAL A 121 0.38 7.68 40.57
N GLU A 122 -0.37 7.25 39.55
CA GLU A 122 -1.44 8.02 38.89
C GLU A 122 -2.80 7.89 39.58
N GLY A 123 -2.96 6.97 40.53
CA GLY A 123 -4.15 6.90 41.41
C GLY A 123 -5.43 6.40 40.73
N LYS A 124 -5.32 5.65 39.63
CA LYS A 124 -6.49 5.05 38.96
C LYS A 124 -7.05 3.92 39.83
N LYS A 125 -8.14 4.20 40.55
CA LYS A 125 -8.91 3.18 41.28
C LYS A 125 -9.34 2.07 40.32
N GLN A 126 -8.98 0.82 40.63
CA GLN A 126 -9.59 -0.33 39.97
C GLN A 126 -11.10 -0.34 40.25
N ILE A 127 -11.91 -0.37 39.20
CA ILE A 127 -13.34 -0.66 39.31
C ILE A 127 -13.45 -2.18 39.49
N VAL A 128 -13.47 -2.62 40.74
CA VAL A 128 -13.74 -4.03 41.07
C VAL A 128 -15.23 -4.27 40.88
N THR A 129 -15.61 -4.99 39.83
CA THR A 129 -16.95 -5.58 39.73
C THR A 129 -17.06 -6.71 40.75
N PRO A 130 -18.06 -6.70 41.65
CA PRO A 130 -18.17 -7.71 42.70
C PRO A 130 -18.58 -9.06 42.10
N ASP A 131 -17.83 -10.09 42.44
CA ASP A 131 -18.15 -11.47 42.08
C ASP A 131 -19.39 -11.96 42.84
N LYS A 132 -20.25 -12.72 42.16
CA LYS A 132 -21.51 -13.22 42.72
C LYS A 132 -21.30 -14.59 43.34
N ASN A 133 -20.82 -14.67 44.59
CA ASN A 133 -21.00 -15.86 45.45
C ASN A 133 -20.56 -15.65 46.92
N GLU A 134 -21.28 -14.84 47.72
CA GLU A 134 -21.31 -15.04 49.19
C GLU A 134 -22.72 -14.83 49.78
N LEU A 135 -23.09 -15.70 50.72
CA LEU A 135 -24.40 -15.73 51.37
C LEU A 135 -24.45 -14.78 52.61
N PRO A 136 -25.60 -14.13 52.89
CA PRO A 136 -25.67 -13.08 53.90
C PRO A 136 -25.66 -13.64 55.34
N LYS A 137 -24.73 -13.16 56.18
CA LYS A 137 -24.76 -13.40 57.64
C LYS A 137 -25.54 -12.31 58.38
N SER A 138 -26.30 -12.72 59.40
CA SER A 138 -27.37 -11.92 60.02
C SER A 138 -26.90 -10.80 60.94
N ARG A 139 -27.72 -9.77 61.08
CA ARG A 139 -27.55 -8.67 62.05
C ARG A 139 -27.99 -9.10 63.46
N ILE A 140 -27.05 -9.18 64.40
CA ILE A 140 -27.32 -9.07 65.85
C ILE A 140 -26.19 -8.23 66.48
N PRO A 141 -26.48 -7.06 67.10
CA PRO A 141 -25.48 -6.26 67.81
C PRO A 141 -25.65 -6.33 69.34
N GLU A 142 -24.55 -6.43 70.10
CA GLU A 142 -24.30 -5.93 71.48
C GLU A 142 -23.06 -6.61 72.11
N PRO A 143 -22.49 -6.15 73.26
CA PRO A 143 -22.29 -4.77 73.73
C PRO A 143 -20.83 -4.47 74.23
N LYS A 144 -20.57 -3.24 74.69
CA LYS A 144 -19.24 -2.76 75.18
C LYS A 144 -18.98 -2.99 76.69
N ARG A 145 -17.67 -3.14 77.06
CA ARG A 145 -16.95 -2.88 78.36
C ARG A 145 -16.06 -4.10 78.74
N ARG A 146 -14.93 -4.01 79.48
CA ARG A 146 -14.23 -2.94 80.26
C ARG A 146 -12.70 -3.28 80.35
N PRO A 147 -11.80 -2.37 80.78
CA PRO A 147 -10.33 -2.60 80.77
C PRO A 147 -9.65 -2.72 82.16
N LYS A 148 -8.42 -3.29 82.19
CA LYS A 148 -7.19 -2.88 82.97
C LYS A 148 -6.38 -4.03 83.66
N SER A 149 -5.08 -3.73 83.88
CA SER A 149 -4.07 -4.44 84.72
C SER A 149 -3.50 -5.75 84.12
N GLY A 150 -2.21 -6.13 84.19
CA GLY A 150 -0.96 -5.58 84.77
C GLY A 150 0.22 -6.51 84.36
N THR A 151 1.49 -6.46 84.83
CA THR A 151 2.26 -5.53 85.70
C THR A 151 3.79 -5.78 85.55
N TRP A 152 4.58 -4.72 85.34
CA TRP A 152 6.01 -4.46 85.65
C TRP A 152 7.04 -5.59 85.95
N ALA A 153 8.15 -5.62 85.17
CA ALA A 153 9.59 -5.77 85.55
C ALA A 153 10.42 -5.85 84.22
N VAL A 154 11.41 -5.03 83.83
CA VAL A 154 12.61 -4.38 84.43
C VAL A 154 13.87 -5.28 84.42
N ALA A 155 14.97 -4.70 83.88
CA ALA A 155 16.39 -5.17 83.82
C ALA A 155 16.77 -6.28 82.81
N ASP A 156 17.93 -6.27 82.11
CA ASP A 156 18.85 -5.18 81.69
C ASP A 156 19.89 -5.68 80.63
N VAL A 157 20.64 -4.75 79.99
CA VAL A 157 21.95 -4.89 79.27
C VAL A 157 22.12 -5.86 78.07
N ASN A 158 21.98 -5.30 76.85
CA ASN A 158 22.98 -5.21 75.74
C ASN A 158 24.00 -6.35 75.41
N MET A 159 23.98 -6.85 74.16
CA MET A 159 25.17 -6.85 73.25
C MET A 159 24.86 -7.17 71.77
N GLN A 160 25.54 -6.46 70.85
CA GLN A 160 25.84 -6.79 69.42
C GLN A 160 24.62 -7.14 68.50
N LYS A 161 24.15 -6.27 67.60
CA LYS A 161 24.84 -5.65 66.44
C LYS A 161 25.76 -6.64 65.68
N THR A 162 25.23 -7.28 64.63
CA THR A 162 25.70 -7.22 63.21
C THR A 162 24.82 -8.11 62.31
N ARG A 163 23.64 -7.62 61.91
CA ARG A 163 22.80 -8.22 60.85
C ARG A 163 21.69 -7.23 60.41
N SER A 164 22.08 -6.19 59.66
CA SER A 164 21.13 -5.24 59.07
C SER A 164 21.81 -4.38 58.01
N LEU A 165 21.82 -4.87 56.77
CA LEU A 165 21.81 -4.04 55.56
C LEU A 165 21.34 -4.92 54.38
N VAL A 166 20.55 -4.32 53.48
CA VAL A 166 20.04 -4.89 52.21
C VAL A 166 18.87 -5.90 52.26
N SER A 167 18.63 -6.65 53.34
CA SER A 167 17.53 -7.66 53.36
C SER A 167 16.09 -7.14 53.60
N SER A 168 15.82 -5.83 53.64
CA SER A 168 14.46 -5.30 53.95
C SER A 168 13.66 -4.79 52.75
N TYR A 169 14.17 -4.86 51.52
CA TYR A 169 13.49 -4.28 50.35
C TYR A 169 12.34 -5.12 49.76
N HIS A 170 12.07 -6.32 50.29
CA HIS A 170 11.15 -7.27 49.66
C HIS A 170 9.85 -7.56 50.45
N GLU A 171 9.85 -7.49 51.80
CA GLU A 171 8.69 -7.94 52.60
C GLU A 171 7.63 -6.86 52.90
N ASP A 172 8.02 -5.58 53.05
CA ASP A 172 7.14 -4.50 53.52
C ASP A 172 6.05 -4.01 52.52
N LEU A 173 5.74 -4.77 51.46
CA LEU A 173 4.93 -4.29 50.32
C LEU A 173 3.62 -5.06 50.03
N CYS A 174 3.16 -5.93 50.95
CA CYS A 174 1.86 -6.62 50.84
C CYS A 174 0.82 -6.26 51.93
N SER A 175 1.14 -5.38 52.88
CA SER A 175 0.23 -4.97 53.96
C SER A 175 0.12 -3.45 54.08
N ALA A 176 -0.67 -2.83 53.20
CA ALA A 176 -1.14 -1.46 53.36
C ALA A 176 -2.67 -1.45 53.28
N SER A 177 -3.31 -1.33 54.45
CA SER A 177 -4.74 -1.00 54.57
C SER A 177 -5.00 0.42 54.06
N ASP A 178 -6.22 0.68 53.56
CA ASP A 178 -6.65 1.96 53.00
C ASP A 178 -6.53 3.16 53.98
N GLU A 179 -5.35 3.76 54.07
CA GLU A 179 -5.14 5.09 54.64
C GLU A 179 -4.65 6.08 53.56
N CYS A 180 -5.09 7.32 53.69
CA CYS A 180 -4.85 8.39 52.73
C CYS A 180 -3.35 8.75 52.67
N LEU A 181 -2.70 8.50 51.53
CA LEU A 181 -1.28 8.77 51.32
C LEU A 181 -0.95 10.26 51.55
N SER A 182 0.16 10.53 52.23
CA SER A 182 0.63 11.91 52.42
C SER A 182 1.23 12.46 51.12
N LYS A 183 1.19 13.79 50.94
CA LYS A 183 1.85 14.47 49.79
C LYS A 183 3.35 14.15 49.70
N ASN A 184 4.01 13.89 50.84
CA ASN A 184 5.40 13.45 50.88
C ASN A 184 5.58 12.03 50.32
N ASP A 185 4.61 11.13 50.54
CA ASP A 185 4.67 9.75 50.05
C ASP A 185 4.45 9.70 48.54
N GLU A 186 3.52 10.51 48.02
CA GLU A 186 3.36 10.69 46.57
C GLU A 186 4.65 11.18 45.90
N GLU A 187 5.32 12.20 46.46
CA GLU A 187 6.60 12.67 45.94
C GLU A 187 7.67 11.58 46.00
N GLN A 188 7.74 10.83 47.10
CA GLN A 188 8.70 9.74 47.24
C GLN A 188 8.44 8.62 46.21
N MET A 189 7.18 8.27 45.96
CA MET A 189 6.78 7.28 44.96
C MET A 189 7.06 7.77 43.53
N LYS A 190 6.81 9.05 43.23
CA LYS A 190 7.18 9.69 41.94
C LYS A 190 8.71 9.66 41.73
N ARG A 191 9.52 9.91 42.76
CA ARG A 191 11.00 9.79 42.71
C ARG A 191 11.47 8.34 42.51
N LYS A 192 10.83 7.37 43.18
CA LYS A 192 11.09 5.92 43.00
C LYS A 192 10.78 5.47 41.57
N LEU A 193 9.60 5.82 41.04
CA LEU A 193 9.19 5.54 39.65
C LEU A 193 10.17 6.15 38.63
N LYS A 194 10.62 7.39 38.82
CA LYS A 194 11.62 8.02 37.93
C LYS A 194 12.96 7.27 37.93
N THR A 195 13.40 6.79 39.09
CA THR A 195 14.64 6.00 39.22
C THR A 195 14.51 4.62 38.58
N LEU A 196 13.35 3.96 38.76
CA LEU A 196 13.00 2.71 38.09
C LEU A 196 13.00 2.89 36.56
N SER A 197 12.32 3.93 36.04
CA SER A 197 12.27 4.24 34.60
C SER A 197 13.67 4.36 34.01
N LYS A 198 14.57 5.12 34.63
CA LYS A 198 15.93 5.31 34.12
C LYS A 198 16.74 4.01 34.08
N ARG A 199 16.63 3.14 35.10
CA ARG A 199 17.29 1.82 35.11
C ARG A 199 16.69 0.90 34.04
N GLN A 200 15.37 0.93 33.90
CA GLN A 200 14.63 0.14 32.92
C GLN A 200 14.89 0.57 31.48
N GLU A 201 14.97 1.87 31.18
CA GLU A 201 15.31 2.37 29.84
C GLU A 201 16.68 1.86 29.38
N GLN A 202 17.67 1.78 30.28
CA GLN A 202 18.96 1.20 29.98
C GLN A 202 18.88 -0.31 29.71
N LEU A 203 18.11 -1.06 30.51
CA LEU A 203 17.85 -2.48 30.27
C LEU A 203 17.16 -2.70 28.92
N LEU A 204 16.05 -2.01 28.66
CA LEU A 204 15.26 -2.10 27.43
C LEU A 204 16.11 -1.75 26.20
N ARG A 205 16.94 -0.70 26.26
CA ARG A 205 17.82 -0.30 25.16
C ARG A 205 18.78 -1.43 24.78
N VAL A 206 19.49 -1.97 25.75
CA VAL A 206 20.45 -3.07 25.53
C VAL A 206 19.73 -4.35 25.07
N ALA A 207 18.60 -4.67 25.69
CA ALA A 207 17.77 -5.83 25.38
C ALA A 207 17.23 -5.78 23.94
N PHE A 208 16.67 -4.65 23.50
CA PHE A 208 16.17 -4.48 22.14
C PHE A 208 17.30 -4.41 21.10
N TYR A 209 18.46 -3.82 21.40
CA TYR A 209 19.62 -3.87 20.49
C TYR A 209 20.09 -5.31 20.27
N MET A 210 20.22 -6.10 21.34
CA MET A 210 20.60 -7.51 21.22
C MET A 210 19.60 -8.31 20.39
N LEU A 211 18.29 -8.08 20.61
CA LEU A 211 17.24 -8.74 19.84
C LEU A 211 17.22 -8.29 18.36
N LEU A 212 17.44 -7.01 18.08
CA LEU A 212 17.52 -6.46 16.73
C LEU A 212 18.68 -7.10 15.95
N ASN A 213 19.87 -7.18 16.55
CA ASN A 213 21.06 -7.77 15.93
C ASN A 213 20.82 -9.24 15.54
N ILE A 214 20.29 -10.07 16.45
CA ILE A 214 20.04 -11.50 16.14
C ILE A 214 18.82 -11.74 15.24
N ALA A 215 17.98 -10.72 15.01
CA ALA A 215 16.84 -10.80 14.09
C ALA A 215 17.25 -10.72 12.61
N ASP A 216 18.54 -10.56 12.27
CA ASP A 216 19.03 -10.81 10.92
C ASP A 216 18.88 -12.28 10.48
N ASN A 217 18.72 -13.19 11.45
CA ASN A 217 18.32 -14.57 11.18
C ASN A 217 16.78 -14.70 11.17
N VAL A 218 16.19 -14.96 10.00
CA VAL A 218 14.73 -15.12 9.82
C VAL A 218 14.11 -16.18 10.76
N LYS A 219 14.83 -17.27 11.08
CA LYS A 219 14.36 -18.30 12.03
C LYS A 219 14.33 -17.82 13.49
N VAL A 220 15.09 -16.77 13.80
CA VAL A 220 15.05 -16.09 15.10
C VAL A 220 13.92 -15.08 15.10
N GLU A 221 13.75 -14.31 14.03
CA GLU A 221 12.60 -13.39 13.87
C GLU A 221 11.25 -14.11 13.96
N GLU A 222 11.10 -15.28 13.32
CA GLU A 222 9.89 -16.14 13.42
C GLU A 222 9.60 -16.56 14.88
N LYS A 223 10.65 -16.86 15.67
CA LYS A 223 10.51 -17.19 17.10
C LYS A 223 10.18 -15.97 17.96
N MET A 224 10.66 -14.79 17.57
CA MET A 224 10.30 -13.51 18.22
C MET A 224 8.85 -13.13 17.92
N HIS A 225 8.37 -13.34 16.69
CA HIS A 225 6.97 -13.15 16.31
C HIS A 225 6.04 -14.01 17.17
N LYS A 226 6.37 -15.30 17.34
CA LYS A 226 5.62 -16.23 18.22
C LYS A 226 5.64 -15.85 19.71
N LYS A 227 6.53 -14.95 20.13
CA LYS A 227 6.58 -14.35 21.48
C LYS A 227 6.17 -12.87 21.51
N ASP A 228 5.44 -12.41 20.50
CA ASP A 228 4.83 -11.08 20.41
C ASP A 228 5.82 -9.90 20.53
N ILE A 229 6.98 -10.01 19.87
CA ILE A 229 7.99 -8.92 19.84
C ILE A 229 7.40 -7.57 19.40
N VAL A 230 6.43 -7.57 18.48
CA VAL A 230 5.71 -6.37 18.05
C VAL A 230 4.92 -5.75 19.20
N GLY A 231 4.24 -6.55 20.03
CA GLY A 231 3.57 -6.09 21.24
C GLY A 231 4.54 -5.47 22.26
N LEU A 232 5.69 -6.12 22.50
CA LEU A 232 6.72 -5.62 23.41
C LEU A 232 7.30 -4.27 22.96
N LEU A 233 7.61 -4.14 21.67
CA LEU A 233 8.07 -2.88 21.06
C LEU A 233 7.00 -1.79 21.14
N MET A 234 5.75 -2.10 20.77
CA MET A 234 4.61 -1.18 20.84
C MET A 234 4.29 -0.70 22.26
N GLY A 235 4.51 -1.52 23.29
CA GLY A 235 4.41 -1.12 24.69
C GLY A 235 5.56 -0.19 25.11
N ALA A 236 6.78 -0.48 24.68
CA ALA A 236 7.95 0.34 24.99
C ALA A 236 7.91 1.74 24.35
N MET A 237 7.18 1.94 23.24
CA MET A 237 7.02 3.24 22.55
C MET A 237 6.38 4.35 23.41
N GLU A 238 5.67 4.02 24.50
CA GLU A 238 4.99 5.00 25.37
C GLU A 238 5.97 5.85 26.21
N ARG A 239 7.28 5.55 26.12
CA ARG A 239 8.37 6.21 26.85
C ARG A 239 8.93 7.39 26.07
N HIS A 240 8.10 8.41 25.87
CA HIS A 240 8.41 9.58 25.04
C HIS A 240 9.64 10.40 25.48
N SER A 241 10.20 10.16 26.68
CA SER A 241 11.34 10.88 27.23
C SER A 241 12.72 10.44 26.73
N ASN A 242 12.85 9.28 26.06
CA ASN A 242 14.14 8.70 25.68
C ASN A 242 14.24 8.51 24.17
N ILE A 243 14.80 9.51 23.48
CA ILE A 243 14.86 9.58 22.02
C ILE A 243 15.67 8.41 21.43
N ASP A 244 16.82 8.07 22.02
CA ASP A 244 17.67 6.96 21.55
C ASP A 244 16.93 5.61 21.60
N LEU A 245 16.14 5.39 22.65
CA LEU A 245 15.31 4.20 22.80
C LEU A 245 14.16 4.19 21.79
N LEU A 246 13.53 5.33 21.49
CA LEU A 246 12.50 5.43 20.45
C LEU A 246 13.08 5.17 19.05
N ILE A 247 14.26 5.73 18.74
CA ILE A 247 14.95 5.48 17.46
C ILE A 247 15.20 3.98 17.29
N LEU A 248 15.70 3.30 18.33
CA LEU A 248 15.90 1.85 18.33
C LEU A 248 14.59 1.07 18.12
N ILE A 249 13.53 1.39 18.88
CA ILE A 249 12.25 0.69 18.80
C ILE A 249 11.63 0.85 17.40
N VAL A 250 11.63 2.07 16.86
CA VAL A 250 11.09 2.36 15.52
C VAL A 250 11.96 1.74 14.42
N SER A 251 13.29 1.70 14.58
CA SER A 251 14.20 0.96 13.67
C SER A 251 13.90 -0.53 13.64
N PHE A 252 13.63 -1.13 14.81
CA PHE A 252 13.30 -2.55 14.90
C PHE A 252 11.92 -2.83 14.29
N LEU A 253 10.91 -2.02 14.60
CA LEU A 253 9.61 -2.09 13.92
C LEU A 253 9.73 -1.89 12.40
N GLN A 254 10.61 -0.99 11.92
CA GLN A 254 10.90 -0.82 10.50
C GLN A 254 11.42 -2.13 9.87
N LYS A 255 12.40 -2.80 10.49
CA LYS A 255 12.89 -4.12 10.03
C LYS A 255 11.76 -5.15 9.99
N LEU A 256 11.04 -5.31 11.10
CA LEU A 256 9.96 -6.30 11.23
C LEU A 256 8.80 -6.06 10.24
N SER A 257 8.54 -4.80 9.85
CA SER A 257 7.41 -4.42 8.98
C SER A 257 7.48 -4.95 7.54
N ILE A 258 8.62 -5.53 7.14
CA ILE A 258 8.78 -6.20 5.84
C ILE A 258 7.95 -7.50 5.77
N PHE A 259 7.80 -8.20 6.90
CA PHE A 259 7.00 -9.43 6.98
C PHE A 259 5.52 -9.12 7.24
N VAL A 260 4.63 -9.80 6.51
CA VAL A 260 3.20 -9.49 6.49
C VAL A 260 2.53 -9.75 7.84
N GLU A 261 2.98 -10.77 8.58
CA GLU A 261 2.49 -11.15 9.91
C GLU A 261 2.83 -10.08 10.95
N ASN A 262 4.07 -9.58 10.91
CA ASN A 262 4.54 -8.50 11.78
C ASN A 262 3.83 -7.18 11.45
N LYS A 263 3.74 -6.83 10.16
CA LYS A 263 2.98 -5.65 9.68
C LYS A 263 1.50 -5.73 10.07
N ASN A 264 0.86 -6.89 9.97
CA ASN A 264 -0.53 -7.11 10.41
C ASN A 264 -0.67 -6.98 11.94
N SER A 265 0.28 -7.50 12.72
CA SER A 265 0.31 -7.30 14.18
C SER A 265 0.43 -5.81 14.55
N MET A 266 1.32 -5.05 13.89
CA MET A 266 1.43 -3.59 14.06
C MET A 266 0.12 -2.88 13.72
N ALA A 267 -0.52 -3.24 12.59
CA ALA A 267 -1.80 -2.68 12.16
C ALA A 267 -2.91 -2.91 13.20
N SER A 268 -3.01 -4.12 13.75
CA SER A 268 -4.00 -4.48 14.78
C SER A 268 -3.86 -3.68 16.08
N ARG A 269 -2.66 -3.16 16.35
CA ARG A 269 -2.29 -2.42 17.58
C ARG A 269 -2.29 -0.90 17.41
N GLY A 270 -2.74 -0.36 16.27
CA GLY A 270 -2.81 1.09 16.04
C GLY A 270 -1.44 1.75 15.89
N ILE A 271 -0.51 1.12 15.16
CA ILE A 271 0.85 1.66 14.91
C ILE A 271 0.84 3.09 14.35
N ILE A 272 -0.10 3.43 13.48
CA ILE A 272 -0.18 4.75 12.82
C ILE A 272 -0.43 5.87 13.85
N GLU A 273 -1.31 5.61 14.82
CA GLU A 273 -1.56 6.50 15.95
C GLU A 273 -0.34 6.65 16.86
N LYS A 274 0.43 5.58 17.10
CA LYS A 274 1.65 5.65 17.92
C LYS A 274 2.82 6.37 17.22
N LEU A 275 2.88 6.36 15.89
CA LEU A 275 3.93 7.04 15.11
C LEU A 275 3.63 8.53 14.88
N SER A 276 2.36 8.93 14.79
CA SER A 276 1.95 10.31 14.48
C SER A 276 2.58 11.41 15.36
N PRO A 277 2.71 11.25 16.70
CA PRO A 277 3.37 12.23 17.57
C PRO A 277 4.90 12.27 17.40
N LEU A 278 5.53 11.19 16.93
CA LEU A 278 6.99 11.13 16.76
C LEU A 278 7.47 12.02 15.61
N LEU A 279 6.58 12.34 14.67
CA LEU A 279 6.83 13.31 13.59
C LEU A 279 6.94 14.76 14.09
N ASP A 280 6.49 15.06 15.30
CA ASP A 280 6.63 16.40 15.92
C ASP A 280 7.93 16.56 16.73
N SER A 281 8.83 15.57 16.65
CA SER A 281 10.11 15.59 17.35
C SER A 281 11.08 16.61 16.74
N SER A 282 11.84 17.31 17.59
CA SER A 282 12.98 18.13 17.17
C SER A 282 14.21 17.30 16.76
N ASN A 283 14.22 15.99 17.03
CA ASN A 283 15.30 15.09 16.60
C ASN A 283 14.99 14.53 15.20
N ALA A 284 15.79 14.95 14.22
CA ALA A 284 15.63 14.56 12.82
C ALA A 284 15.84 13.05 12.58
N ASP A 285 16.66 12.35 13.36
CA ASP A 285 16.88 10.91 13.19
C ASP A 285 15.64 10.10 13.60
N LEU A 286 14.94 10.52 14.65
CA LEU A 286 13.66 9.97 15.07
C LEU A 286 12.57 10.21 14.02
N VAL A 287 12.49 11.42 13.46
CA VAL A 287 11.57 11.73 12.35
C VAL A 287 11.90 10.87 11.13
N ASN A 288 13.18 10.75 10.75
CA ASN A 288 13.65 9.98 9.61
C ASN A 288 13.28 8.48 9.72
N VAL A 289 13.56 7.83 10.87
CA VAL A 289 13.20 6.42 11.05
C VAL A 289 11.68 6.22 11.15
N THR A 290 10.95 7.18 11.73
CA THR A 290 9.47 7.18 11.74
C THR A 290 8.92 7.25 10.31
N LEU A 291 9.47 8.12 9.46
CA LEU A 291 9.09 8.20 8.05
C LEU A 291 9.46 6.91 7.27
N LYS A 292 10.60 6.26 7.56
CA LYS A 292 10.94 4.96 6.94
C LYS A 292 9.94 3.87 7.29
N LEU A 293 9.53 3.76 8.56
CA LEU A 293 8.50 2.80 8.97
C LEU A 293 7.14 3.17 8.35
N LEU A 294 6.73 4.44 8.37
CA LEU A 294 5.49 4.88 7.72
C LEU A 294 5.51 4.55 6.21
N PHE A 295 6.63 4.74 5.52
CA PHE A 295 6.79 4.34 4.12
C PHE A 295 6.57 2.83 3.92
N ASN A 296 7.20 1.95 4.71
CA ASN A 296 6.92 0.52 4.64
C ASN A 296 5.43 0.20 4.87
N LEU A 297 4.77 0.90 5.78
CA LEU A 297 3.34 0.74 6.05
C LEU A 297 2.44 1.31 4.93
N THR A 298 2.90 2.24 4.10
CA THR A 298 2.10 2.78 2.97
C THR A 298 1.84 1.77 1.86
N PHE A 299 2.54 0.64 1.78
CA PHE A 299 2.19 -0.41 0.82
C PHE A 299 0.80 -1.02 1.11
N ASP A 300 0.33 -0.97 2.36
CA ASP A 300 -1.00 -1.46 2.75
C ASP A 300 -2.09 -0.38 2.58
N THR A 301 -3.09 -0.66 1.75
CA THR A 301 -4.21 0.25 1.47
C THR A 301 -5.03 0.63 2.70
N LYS A 302 -5.20 -0.26 3.69
CA LYS A 302 -5.93 0.04 4.94
C LYS A 302 -5.11 1.00 5.81
N LEU A 303 -3.78 0.85 5.83
CA LEU A 303 -2.88 1.75 6.57
C LEU A 303 -2.76 3.12 5.90
N ARG A 304 -2.69 3.21 4.56
CA ARG A 304 -2.80 4.51 3.84
C ARG A 304 -4.09 5.25 4.23
N ASN A 305 -5.23 4.56 4.16
CA ASN A 305 -6.52 5.12 4.58
C ASN A 305 -6.49 5.60 6.04
N LYS A 306 -5.81 4.88 6.95
CA LYS A 306 -5.67 5.28 8.35
C LYS A 306 -4.81 6.54 8.52
N MET A 307 -3.68 6.66 7.82
CA MET A 307 -2.82 7.86 7.84
C MET A 307 -3.57 9.12 7.39
N ILE A 308 -4.41 9.00 6.35
CA ILE A 308 -5.27 10.09 5.89
C ILE A 308 -6.33 10.44 6.94
N LYS A 309 -7.03 9.44 7.51
CA LYS A 309 -8.06 9.64 8.55
C LYS A 309 -7.55 10.34 9.81
N ILE A 310 -6.29 10.14 10.19
CA ILE A 310 -5.68 10.84 11.34
C ILE A 310 -4.97 12.16 10.97
N GLY A 311 -5.07 12.60 9.71
CA GLY A 311 -4.56 13.92 9.29
C GLY A 311 -3.05 14.01 9.08
N LEU A 312 -2.36 12.94 8.68
CA LEU A 312 -0.90 13.01 8.42
C LEU A 312 -0.51 13.68 7.09
N LEU A 313 -1.42 13.79 6.12
CA LEU A 313 -1.11 14.34 4.79
C LEU A 313 -0.46 15.74 4.84
N PRO A 314 -0.95 16.73 5.63
CA PRO A 314 -0.30 18.03 5.74
C PRO A 314 1.13 17.96 6.29
N LYS A 315 1.43 17.04 7.22
CA LYS A 315 2.80 16.84 7.73
C LYS A 315 3.73 16.30 6.64
N PHE A 316 3.29 15.31 5.87
CA PHE A 316 4.08 14.78 4.75
C PHE A 316 4.32 15.83 3.67
N ILE A 317 3.34 16.71 3.41
CA ILE A 317 3.52 17.88 2.53
C ILE A 317 4.54 18.87 3.13
N GLN A 318 4.47 19.17 4.43
CA GLN A 318 5.44 20.07 5.07
C GLN A 318 6.89 19.55 4.93
N PHE A 319 7.10 18.24 5.09
CA PHE A 319 8.42 17.62 4.92
C PHE A 319 8.95 17.60 3.48
N THR A 320 8.18 17.99 2.44
CA THR A 320 8.77 18.20 1.10
C THR A 320 9.68 19.41 1.03
N SER A 321 9.58 20.33 2.00
CA SER A 321 10.44 21.52 2.11
C SER A 321 11.61 21.34 3.09
N ASP A 322 11.88 20.11 3.54
CA ASP A 322 13.01 19.77 4.41
C ASP A 322 13.97 18.82 3.68
N ASP A 323 15.19 19.30 3.41
CA ASP A 323 16.22 18.56 2.67
C ASP A 323 16.55 17.17 3.27
N LYS A 324 16.36 16.98 4.59
CA LYS A 324 16.61 15.71 5.27
C LYS A 324 15.48 14.69 5.06
N HIS A 325 14.27 15.16 4.78
CA HIS A 325 13.05 14.36 4.82
C HIS A 325 12.30 14.31 3.49
N ILE A 326 12.64 15.20 2.53
CA ILE A 326 12.01 15.32 1.21
C ILE A 326 11.91 13.97 0.48
N ASN A 327 12.99 13.19 0.41
CA ASN A 327 13.02 11.93 -0.35
C ASN A 327 12.05 10.86 0.17
N LEU A 328 11.90 10.72 1.49
CA LEU A 328 10.93 9.79 2.09
C LEU A 328 9.51 10.34 1.98
N SER A 329 9.36 11.65 2.12
CA SER A 329 8.07 12.33 2.06
C SER A 329 7.47 12.24 0.66
N MET A 330 8.26 12.50 -0.40
CA MET A 330 7.84 12.28 -1.79
C MET A 330 7.39 10.84 -2.04
N LYS A 331 8.12 9.84 -1.51
CA LYS A 331 7.75 8.41 -1.63
C LYS A 331 6.43 8.07 -0.94
N ILE A 332 6.20 8.60 0.26
CA ILE A 332 4.93 8.47 0.98
C ILE A 332 3.80 9.16 0.20
N LEU A 333 4.01 10.41 -0.25
CA LEU A 333 3.02 11.17 -1.01
C LEU A 333 2.67 10.47 -2.35
N TYR A 334 3.63 9.83 -3.01
CA TYR A 334 3.40 9.01 -4.21
C TYR A 334 2.46 7.82 -3.94
N HIS A 335 2.69 7.06 -2.86
CA HIS A 335 1.76 5.98 -2.49
C HIS A 335 0.38 6.51 -2.05
N LEU A 336 0.32 7.67 -1.41
CA LEU A 336 -0.95 8.31 -1.01
C LEU A 336 -1.72 8.86 -2.22
N SER A 337 -1.04 9.35 -3.27
CA SER A 337 -1.68 9.90 -4.48
C SER A 337 -2.35 8.85 -5.37
N MET A 338 -2.13 7.56 -5.12
CA MET A 338 -2.86 6.47 -5.79
C MET A 338 -4.38 6.54 -5.55
N ASP A 339 -4.83 7.09 -4.41
CA ASP A 339 -6.26 7.25 -4.08
C ASP A 339 -6.80 8.60 -4.60
N ASP A 340 -7.83 8.57 -5.45
CA ASP A 340 -8.43 9.78 -6.06
C ASP A 340 -8.95 10.79 -5.05
N ARG A 341 -9.43 10.32 -3.89
CA ARG A 341 -9.90 11.20 -2.81
C ARG A 341 -8.73 12.00 -2.24
N VAL A 342 -7.54 11.40 -2.19
CA VAL A 342 -6.31 12.06 -1.74
C VAL A 342 -5.76 12.99 -2.82
N LYS A 343 -5.85 12.63 -4.11
CA LYS A 343 -5.52 13.56 -5.23
C LYS A 343 -6.27 14.89 -5.08
N MET A 344 -7.56 14.86 -4.74
CA MET A 344 -8.34 16.06 -4.46
C MET A 344 -7.81 16.84 -3.23
N MET A 345 -7.35 16.16 -2.17
CA MET A 345 -6.81 16.82 -0.97
C MET A 345 -5.52 17.61 -1.25
N PHE A 346 -4.65 17.16 -2.16
CA PHE A 346 -3.46 17.91 -2.57
C PHE A 346 -3.79 19.32 -3.10
N THR A 347 -4.96 19.50 -3.72
CA THR A 347 -5.38 20.78 -4.31
C THR A 347 -5.91 21.81 -3.30
N GLN A 348 -6.05 21.40 -2.03
CA GLN A 348 -6.56 22.26 -0.94
C GLN A 348 -5.51 23.25 -0.43
N SER A 349 -4.24 23.06 -0.78
CA SER A 349 -3.12 23.97 -0.52
C SER A 349 -2.33 24.24 -1.80
N ASP A 350 -1.28 25.06 -1.73
CA ASP A 350 -0.35 25.29 -2.85
C ASP A 350 0.62 24.12 -3.11
N CYS A 351 0.42 22.94 -2.49
CA CYS A 351 1.28 21.78 -2.66
C CYS A 351 1.48 21.39 -4.14
N VAL A 352 0.41 21.36 -4.94
CA VAL A 352 0.52 21.03 -6.37
C VAL A 352 1.43 22.01 -7.12
N LYS A 353 1.34 23.31 -6.82
CA LYS A 353 2.22 24.32 -7.42
C LYS A 353 3.66 24.09 -6.98
N LEU A 354 3.89 23.93 -5.68
CA LEU A 354 5.21 23.65 -5.10
C LEU A 354 5.89 22.42 -5.74
N LEU A 355 5.16 21.31 -5.88
CA LEU A 355 5.68 20.10 -6.53
C LEU A 355 6.01 20.33 -8.02
N THR A 356 5.20 21.13 -8.72
CA THR A 356 5.45 21.49 -10.12
C THR A 356 6.66 22.40 -10.24
N ASP A 357 6.78 23.42 -9.38
CA ASP A 357 7.88 24.37 -9.37
C ASP A 357 9.20 23.67 -8.99
N MET A 358 9.18 22.74 -8.04
CA MET A 358 10.32 21.84 -7.73
C MET A 358 10.75 21.01 -8.95
N LEU A 359 9.81 20.47 -9.71
CA LEU A 359 10.09 19.70 -10.93
C LEU A 359 10.74 20.61 -12.00
N LEU A 360 10.20 21.81 -12.21
CA LEU A 360 10.76 22.77 -13.17
C LEU A 360 12.19 23.23 -12.80
N LEU A 361 12.49 23.37 -11.50
CA LEU A 361 13.84 23.72 -11.03
C LEU A 361 14.84 22.57 -11.18
N ASN A 362 14.43 21.33 -10.85
CA ASN A 362 15.34 20.18 -10.71
C ASN A 362 15.63 19.40 -12.01
N VAL A 363 14.82 19.56 -13.07
CA VAL A 363 15.02 18.88 -14.38
C VAL A 363 16.26 19.38 -15.16
N ASN A 364 16.98 20.39 -14.64
CA ASN A 364 18.24 20.86 -15.23
C ASN A 364 19.46 19.97 -14.90
N ALA A 365 19.34 19.02 -13.98
CA ALA A 365 20.40 18.03 -13.72
C ALA A 365 20.53 17.05 -14.90
N GLU A 366 21.75 16.59 -15.19
CA GLU A 366 22.07 15.78 -16.37
C GLU A 366 21.25 14.48 -16.50
N PRO A 367 21.05 13.98 -17.73
CA PRO A 367 20.12 12.90 -18.01
C PRO A 367 20.43 11.63 -17.22
N TRP A 368 19.40 11.14 -16.51
CA TRP A 368 19.07 9.74 -16.15
C TRP A 368 20.21 8.69 -16.18
N SER A 369 21.36 9.02 -15.59
CA SER A 369 22.57 8.21 -15.61
C SER A 369 22.74 7.47 -14.28
N GLY A 370 21.81 6.54 -14.00
CA GLY A 370 22.01 5.36 -13.15
C GLY A 370 22.52 5.51 -11.71
N GLY A 371 22.68 6.73 -11.17
CA GLY A 371 23.29 6.96 -9.86
C GLY A 371 22.89 8.26 -9.15
N GLY A 372 22.03 9.07 -9.76
CA GLY A 372 21.46 10.25 -9.11
C GLY A 372 20.35 9.87 -8.12
N ASN A 373 20.39 10.46 -6.93
CA ASN A 373 19.42 10.22 -5.85
C ASN A 373 17.96 10.32 -6.36
N GLY A 374 17.23 9.20 -6.44
CA GLY A 374 15.97 9.02 -7.21
C GLY A 374 14.74 9.83 -6.76
N GLY A 375 14.91 10.94 -6.05
CA GLY A 375 13.82 11.84 -5.65
C GLY A 375 13.11 12.50 -6.83
N THR A 376 13.82 12.83 -7.92
CA THR A 376 13.22 13.46 -9.12
C THR A 376 12.28 12.51 -9.85
N GLU A 377 12.60 11.22 -9.96
CA GLU A 377 11.73 10.21 -10.56
C GLU A 377 10.42 10.07 -9.77
N VAL A 378 10.53 9.97 -8.43
CA VAL A 378 9.36 9.90 -7.54
C VAL A 378 8.54 11.19 -7.60
N LEU A 379 9.16 12.37 -7.74
CA LEU A 379 8.47 13.64 -7.91
C LEU A 379 7.68 13.70 -9.24
N VAL A 380 8.28 13.28 -10.35
CA VAL A 380 7.57 13.22 -11.64
C VAL A 380 6.42 12.21 -11.57
N ALA A 381 6.65 11.02 -11.00
CA ALA A 381 5.60 10.00 -10.83
C ALA A 381 4.46 10.48 -9.89
N LEU A 382 4.77 11.22 -8.84
CA LEU A 382 3.79 11.88 -7.97
C LEU A 382 2.95 12.90 -8.75
N CYS A 383 3.59 13.74 -9.56
CA CYS A 383 2.89 14.69 -10.43
C CYS A 383 2.03 13.99 -11.49
N VAL A 384 2.51 12.89 -12.10
CA VAL A 384 1.74 12.06 -13.05
C VAL A 384 0.49 11.46 -12.39
N ASN A 385 0.60 10.95 -11.15
CA ASN A 385 -0.57 10.47 -10.42
C ASN A 385 -1.56 11.61 -10.11
N ILE A 386 -1.07 12.74 -9.62
CA ILE A 386 -1.90 13.88 -9.21
C ILE A 386 -2.57 14.55 -10.43
N SER A 387 -1.95 14.57 -11.60
CA SER A 387 -2.46 15.26 -12.79
C SER A 387 -3.76 14.69 -13.36
N TRP A 388 -4.17 13.49 -12.96
CA TRP A 388 -5.52 12.98 -13.24
C TRP A 388 -6.64 13.76 -12.51
N CYS A 389 -6.32 14.53 -11.46
CA CYS A 389 -7.25 15.46 -10.84
C CYS A 389 -7.35 16.77 -11.64
N ALA A 390 -8.54 17.10 -12.15
CA ALA A 390 -8.77 18.30 -12.97
C ALA A 390 -8.33 19.61 -12.32
N ARG A 391 -8.57 19.80 -11.00
CA ARG A 391 -8.13 20.99 -10.26
C ARG A 391 -6.61 21.03 -10.08
N ALA A 392 -5.96 19.88 -9.95
CA ALA A 392 -4.50 19.81 -9.91
C ALA A 392 -3.89 20.10 -11.28
N ALA A 393 -4.46 19.54 -12.36
CA ALA A 393 -4.06 19.83 -13.73
C ALA A 393 -4.14 21.33 -14.05
N GLN A 394 -5.22 22.00 -13.61
CA GLN A 394 -5.36 23.45 -13.73
C GLN A 394 -4.21 24.21 -13.03
N GLN A 395 -3.80 23.79 -11.83
CA GLN A 395 -2.69 24.39 -11.08
C GLN A 395 -1.34 24.10 -11.75
N MET A 396 -1.14 22.88 -12.29
CA MET A 396 0.07 22.45 -13.01
C MET A 396 0.24 23.15 -14.37
N SER A 397 -0.85 23.50 -15.07
CA SER A 397 -0.78 24.14 -16.39
C SER A 397 -0.78 25.67 -16.35
N ALA A 398 -1.19 26.28 -15.23
CA ALA A 398 -1.30 27.73 -15.07
C ALA A 398 0.05 28.47 -15.08
N GLU A 399 0.00 29.80 -15.25
CA GLU A 399 1.14 30.71 -15.06
C GLU A 399 2.36 30.40 -15.96
N GLY A 400 2.14 29.75 -17.11
CA GLY A 400 3.19 29.39 -18.06
C GLY A 400 3.89 28.05 -17.77
N ARG A 401 3.57 27.37 -16.66
CA ARG A 401 4.15 26.08 -16.28
C ARG A 401 4.02 25.01 -17.37
N LEU A 402 2.91 24.96 -18.11
CA LEU A 402 2.76 24.02 -19.23
C LEU A 402 3.81 24.22 -20.32
N ARG A 403 4.08 25.48 -20.73
CA ARG A 403 5.12 25.81 -21.72
C ARG A 403 6.50 25.36 -21.22
N GLU A 404 6.76 25.55 -19.93
CA GLU A 404 8.00 25.14 -19.29
C GLU A 404 8.17 23.62 -19.11
N LEU A 405 7.08 22.88 -18.89
CA LEU A 405 7.05 21.42 -18.89
C LEU A 405 7.32 20.87 -20.30
N LEU A 406 6.61 21.37 -21.30
CA LEU A 406 6.81 21.01 -22.72
C LEU A 406 8.24 21.30 -23.17
N ALA A 407 8.74 22.52 -22.95
CA ALA A 407 10.11 22.89 -23.34
C ALA A 407 11.17 21.95 -22.76
N ARG A 408 10.99 21.49 -21.51
CA ARG A 408 11.88 20.49 -20.88
C ARG A 408 11.67 19.08 -21.44
N ALA A 409 10.43 18.63 -21.58
CA ALA A 409 10.11 17.31 -22.15
C ALA A 409 10.75 17.14 -23.54
N PHE A 410 10.62 18.12 -24.42
CA PHE A 410 11.25 18.13 -25.74
C PHE A 410 12.78 18.26 -25.69
N ARG A 411 13.32 19.20 -24.90
CA ARG A 411 14.78 19.43 -24.79
C ARG A 411 15.53 18.18 -24.34
N TYR A 412 14.95 17.40 -23.42
CA TYR A 412 15.58 16.20 -22.84
C TYR A 412 15.00 14.89 -23.39
N ARG A 413 14.03 14.94 -24.32
CA ARG A 413 13.26 13.78 -24.83
C ARG A 413 12.74 12.87 -23.70
N ASN A 414 12.26 13.47 -22.61
CA ASN A 414 11.92 12.75 -21.38
C ASN A 414 10.47 12.22 -21.43
N ALA A 415 10.31 10.91 -21.57
CA ALA A 415 9.00 10.25 -21.69
C ALA A 415 8.10 10.47 -20.46
N MET A 416 8.64 10.41 -19.22
CA MET A 416 7.84 10.61 -18.00
C MET A 416 7.33 12.05 -17.84
N LEU A 417 8.09 13.05 -18.29
CA LEU A 417 7.60 14.44 -18.38
C LEU A 417 6.54 14.58 -19.48
N MET A 418 6.72 13.90 -20.62
CA MET A 418 5.72 13.91 -21.68
C MET A 418 4.41 13.18 -21.26
N LYS A 419 4.50 12.13 -20.45
CA LYS A 419 3.35 11.46 -19.81
C LYS A 419 2.58 12.38 -18.86
N LEU A 420 3.29 13.20 -18.08
CA LEU A 420 2.66 14.27 -17.29
C LEU A 420 1.91 15.26 -18.20
N VAL A 421 2.56 15.73 -19.26
CA VAL A 421 1.96 16.64 -20.26
C VAL A 421 0.74 16.01 -20.94
N ARG A 422 0.79 14.71 -21.28
CA ARG A 422 -0.34 13.95 -21.83
C ARG A 422 -1.53 13.94 -20.87
N ASN A 423 -1.32 13.65 -19.58
CA ASN A 423 -2.38 13.70 -18.59
C ASN A 423 -2.99 15.12 -18.47
N LEU A 424 -2.18 16.18 -18.57
CA LEU A 424 -2.68 17.55 -18.61
C LEU A 424 -3.55 17.80 -19.86
N SER A 425 -3.15 17.29 -21.02
CA SER A 425 -3.90 17.46 -22.28
C SER A 425 -5.27 16.78 -22.32
N HIS A 426 -5.48 15.75 -21.49
CA HIS A 426 -6.78 15.10 -21.35
C HIS A 426 -7.86 16.06 -20.80
N HIS A 427 -7.48 17.03 -19.97
CA HIS A 427 -8.42 17.96 -19.34
C HIS A 427 -8.89 19.06 -20.29
N GLN A 428 -10.21 19.18 -20.46
CA GLN A 428 -10.83 20.13 -21.41
C GLN A 428 -10.40 21.59 -21.18
N HIS A 429 -10.19 22.03 -19.93
CA HIS A 429 -9.73 23.39 -19.62
C HIS A 429 -8.25 23.63 -19.93
N CYS A 430 -7.44 22.58 -20.06
CA CYS A 430 -6.03 22.68 -20.44
C CYS A 430 -5.86 22.71 -21.98
N LYS A 431 -6.74 22.06 -22.75
CA LYS A 431 -6.61 21.94 -24.23
C LYS A 431 -6.33 23.26 -24.97
N PRO A 432 -6.96 24.42 -24.65
CA PRO A 432 -6.64 25.69 -25.32
C PRO A 432 -5.18 26.15 -25.15
N LEU A 433 -4.52 25.73 -24.06
CA LEU A 433 -3.12 26.07 -23.79
C LEU A 433 -2.14 25.29 -24.68
N PHE A 434 -2.60 24.24 -25.37
CA PHE A 434 -1.76 23.42 -26.25
C PHE A 434 -1.70 23.92 -27.70
N VAL A 435 -2.55 24.87 -28.10
CA VAL A 435 -2.73 25.27 -29.51
C VAL A 435 -1.42 25.76 -30.15
N GLU A 436 -0.57 26.49 -29.41
CA GLU A 436 0.73 26.96 -29.92
C GLU A 436 1.76 25.83 -30.12
N PHE A 437 1.57 24.66 -29.49
CA PHE A 437 2.52 23.54 -29.49
C PHE A 437 2.10 22.37 -30.40
N VAL A 438 0.92 22.43 -31.03
CA VAL A 438 0.42 21.38 -31.94
C VAL A 438 1.45 21.02 -33.01
N GLY A 439 2.13 22.03 -33.56
CA GLY A 439 3.15 21.84 -34.58
C GLY A 439 4.43 21.16 -34.09
N ASP A 440 4.87 21.45 -32.87
CA ASP A 440 6.05 20.81 -32.29
C ASP A 440 5.77 19.33 -31.97
N ILE A 441 4.58 19.05 -31.43
CA ILE A 441 4.13 17.68 -31.11
C ILE A 441 3.92 16.86 -32.38
N ALA A 442 3.23 17.39 -33.40
CA ALA A 442 3.08 16.72 -34.69
C ALA A 442 4.43 16.46 -35.38
N GLY A 443 5.36 17.43 -35.30
CA GLY A 443 6.73 17.25 -35.78
C GLY A 443 7.46 16.09 -35.10
N ALA A 444 7.38 15.99 -33.76
CA ALA A 444 7.97 14.88 -33.00
C ALA A 444 7.35 13.51 -33.33
N VAL A 445 6.02 13.44 -33.54
CA VAL A 445 5.34 12.21 -33.95
C VAL A 445 5.88 11.67 -35.28
N THR A 446 6.18 12.56 -36.23
CA THR A 446 6.71 12.17 -37.55
C THR A 446 8.23 12.00 -37.62
N ASN A 447 8.95 12.29 -36.53
CA ASN A 447 10.41 12.22 -36.51
C ASN A 447 10.89 10.80 -36.21
N THR A 448 11.63 10.21 -37.15
CA THR A 448 12.20 8.85 -37.05
C THR A 448 13.23 8.68 -35.94
N ASP A 449 13.83 9.77 -35.48
CA ASP A 449 14.89 9.73 -34.46
C ASP A 449 14.32 9.79 -33.02
N THR A 450 13.00 9.70 -32.86
CA THR A 450 12.30 9.77 -31.58
C THR A 450 12.28 8.40 -30.89
N ASN A 451 12.60 8.36 -29.59
CA ASN A 451 12.47 7.15 -28.77
C ASN A 451 10.98 6.75 -28.66
N GLU A 452 10.69 5.46 -28.77
CA GLU A 452 9.34 4.88 -28.75
C GLU A 452 8.51 5.28 -27.52
N GLU A 453 9.08 5.28 -26.30
CA GLU A 453 8.39 5.71 -25.08
C GLU A 453 7.98 7.19 -25.15
N PHE A 454 8.83 8.04 -25.72
CA PHE A 454 8.52 9.46 -25.90
C PHE A 454 7.50 9.67 -27.04
N LEU A 455 7.60 8.87 -28.10
CA LEU A 455 6.69 8.88 -29.24
C LEU A 455 5.26 8.51 -28.82
N VAL A 456 5.08 7.46 -28.03
CA VAL A 456 3.79 7.05 -27.43
C VAL A 456 3.13 8.23 -26.71
N GLU A 457 3.86 8.93 -25.85
CA GLU A 457 3.29 10.05 -25.08
C GLU A 457 3.06 11.30 -25.94
N CYS A 458 3.88 11.55 -26.96
CA CYS A 458 3.61 12.56 -27.98
C CYS A 458 2.34 12.25 -28.80
N MET A 459 2.16 10.99 -29.21
CA MET A 459 1.00 10.54 -29.97
C MET A 459 -0.30 10.65 -29.16
N GLY A 460 -0.28 10.18 -27.92
CA GLY A 460 -1.41 10.33 -27.00
C GLY A 460 -1.71 11.80 -26.67
N THR A 461 -0.68 12.65 -26.51
CA THR A 461 -0.88 14.10 -26.31
C THR A 461 -1.50 14.76 -27.54
N LEU A 462 -1.02 14.46 -28.75
CA LEU A 462 -1.57 15.00 -29.99
C LEU A 462 -3.04 14.59 -30.16
N SER A 463 -3.34 13.31 -29.96
CA SER A 463 -4.69 12.76 -30.06
C SER A 463 -5.66 13.40 -29.06
N ASN A 464 -5.19 13.72 -27.85
CA ASN A 464 -6.00 14.45 -26.86
C ASN A 464 -6.32 15.89 -27.27
N ILE A 465 -5.39 16.62 -27.90
CA ILE A 465 -5.55 18.06 -28.20
C ILE A 465 -6.24 18.33 -29.53
N LEU A 466 -6.12 17.42 -30.50
CA LEU A 466 -6.78 17.53 -31.81
C LEU A 466 -8.30 17.56 -31.63
N ASN A 467 -8.88 18.74 -31.82
CA ASN A 467 -10.30 19.00 -31.68
C ASN A 467 -10.73 19.96 -32.81
N PRO A 468 -11.66 19.55 -33.69
CA PRO A 468 -12.04 20.33 -34.87
C PRO A 468 -12.67 21.70 -34.54
N ASN A 469 -13.08 21.93 -33.29
CA ASN A 469 -13.60 23.23 -32.85
C ASN A 469 -12.51 24.31 -32.75
N ASN A 470 -11.25 23.93 -32.55
CA ASN A 470 -10.14 24.84 -32.25
C ASN A 470 -8.93 24.68 -33.20
N ILE A 471 -8.81 23.54 -33.89
CA ILE A 471 -7.67 23.18 -34.74
C ILE A 471 -8.20 22.64 -36.06
N ASP A 472 -7.68 23.15 -37.17
CA ASP A 472 -7.82 22.55 -38.50
C ASP A 472 -6.94 21.28 -38.53
N ILE A 473 -7.58 20.13 -38.35
CA ILE A 473 -6.91 18.84 -38.25
C ILE A 473 -6.34 18.46 -39.62
N TYR A 474 -7.06 18.74 -40.70
CA TYR A 474 -6.59 18.44 -42.05
C TYR A 474 -5.32 19.22 -42.43
N ALA A 475 -5.24 20.52 -42.10
CA ALA A 475 -4.04 21.33 -42.33
C ALA A 475 -2.82 20.82 -41.52
N VAL A 476 -3.04 20.33 -40.29
CA VAL A 476 -1.97 19.68 -39.50
C VAL A 476 -1.54 18.37 -40.16
N VAL A 477 -2.49 17.54 -40.63
CA VAL A 477 -2.22 16.28 -41.33
C VAL A 477 -1.41 16.48 -42.59
N GLU A 478 -1.77 17.45 -43.44
CA GLU A 478 -1.02 17.77 -44.66
C GLU A 478 0.36 18.35 -44.35
N ARG A 479 0.45 19.31 -43.42
CA ARG A 479 1.70 20.00 -43.10
C ARG A 479 2.76 19.09 -42.49
N TYR A 480 2.36 18.14 -41.66
CA TYR A 480 3.27 17.22 -40.95
C TYR A 480 3.32 15.82 -41.56
N ASN A 481 2.57 15.55 -42.64
CA ASN A 481 2.52 14.25 -43.30
C ASN A 481 2.15 13.10 -42.33
N LEU A 482 1.10 13.31 -41.53
CA LEU A 482 0.72 12.37 -40.47
C LEU A 482 0.19 11.02 -40.99
N ILE A 483 -0.52 10.99 -42.14
CA ILE A 483 -1.13 9.75 -42.64
C ILE A 483 -0.09 8.66 -42.92
N PRO A 484 1.01 8.87 -43.70
CA PRO A 484 2.00 7.81 -43.91
C PRO A 484 2.71 7.35 -42.63
N CYS A 485 2.90 8.25 -41.66
CA CYS A 485 3.46 7.89 -40.35
C CYS A 485 2.53 6.93 -39.59
N ILE A 486 1.24 7.25 -39.49
CA ILE A 486 0.24 6.42 -38.83
C ILE A 486 0.02 5.11 -39.58
N MET A 487 -0.06 5.13 -40.92
CA MET A 487 -0.23 3.90 -41.70
C MET A 487 0.93 2.91 -41.52
N LYS A 488 2.16 3.38 -41.29
CA LYS A 488 3.30 2.51 -40.92
C LYS A 488 3.14 1.88 -39.54
N ILE A 489 2.50 2.57 -38.60
CA ILE A 489 2.22 2.07 -37.24
C ILE A 489 1.02 1.11 -37.24
N LEU A 490 0.03 1.35 -38.10
CA LEU A 490 -1.17 0.52 -38.26
C LEU A 490 -0.97 -0.72 -39.15
N ASP A 491 0.23 -0.92 -39.72
CA ASP A 491 0.55 -2.08 -40.53
C ASP A 491 0.45 -3.38 -39.70
N PRO A 492 -0.48 -4.31 -39.99
CA PRO A 492 -0.62 -5.56 -39.24
C PRO A 492 0.59 -6.51 -39.38
N GLU A 493 1.40 -6.34 -40.44
CA GLU A 493 2.66 -7.06 -40.65
C GLU A 493 3.88 -6.25 -40.14
N GLY A 494 3.64 -5.05 -39.61
CA GLY A 494 4.66 -4.15 -39.10
C GLY A 494 5.29 -4.59 -37.78
N ALA A 495 6.54 -4.16 -37.56
CA ALA A 495 7.29 -4.47 -36.34
C ALA A 495 7.00 -3.51 -35.16
N ALA A 496 5.89 -2.77 -35.19
CA ALA A 496 5.56 -1.79 -34.15
C ALA A 496 5.10 -2.48 -32.84
N PRO A 497 5.55 -2.02 -31.66
CA PRO A 497 5.16 -2.63 -30.40
C PRO A 497 3.66 -2.42 -30.09
N PRO A 498 3.00 -3.33 -29.36
CA PRO A 498 1.55 -3.28 -29.09
C PRO A 498 1.01 -1.95 -28.57
N GLU A 499 1.77 -1.25 -27.71
CA GLU A 499 1.43 0.05 -27.14
C GLU A 499 1.43 1.17 -28.20
N LEU A 500 2.42 1.18 -29.10
CA LEU A 500 2.50 2.15 -30.19
C LEU A 500 1.40 1.92 -31.23
N VAL A 501 1.06 0.66 -31.51
CA VAL A 501 -0.07 0.31 -32.40
C VAL A 501 -1.39 0.82 -31.79
N LEU A 502 -1.59 0.68 -30.48
CA LEU A 502 -2.77 1.22 -29.79
C LEU A 502 -2.85 2.75 -29.91
N GLU A 503 -1.76 3.48 -29.67
CA GLU A 503 -1.73 4.94 -29.91
C GLU A 503 -1.97 5.30 -31.38
N GLY A 504 -1.53 4.47 -32.33
CA GLY A 504 -1.84 4.61 -33.75
C GLY A 504 -3.34 4.55 -34.02
N VAL A 505 -4.06 3.62 -33.39
CA VAL A 505 -5.53 3.49 -33.49
C VAL A 505 -6.23 4.69 -32.84
N VAL A 506 -5.80 5.11 -31.65
CA VAL A 506 -6.32 6.31 -30.97
C VAL A 506 -6.14 7.55 -31.85
N MET A 507 -4.96 7.71 -32.45
CA MET A 507 -4.65 8.82 -33.35
C MET A 507 -5.47 8.76 -34.64
N ALA A 508 -5.70 7.57 -35.21
CA ALA A 508 -6.58 7.40 -36.36
C ALA A 508 -8.02 7.88 -36.07
N GLY A 509 -8.57 7.56 -34.89
CA GLY A 509 -9.85 8.08 -34.44
C GLY A 509 -9.86 9.59 -34.18
N ALA A 510 -8.78 10.15 -33.63
CA ALA A 510 -8.63 11.59 -33.43
C ALA A 510 -8.54 12.35 -34.77
N LEU A 511 -7.79 11.85 -35.75
CA LEU A 511 -7.75 12.41 -37.11
C LEU A 511 -9.11 12.30 -37.80
N ALA A 512 -9.79 11.17 -37.66
CA ALA A 512 -11.11 10.94 -38.24
C ALA A 512 -12.23 11.84 -37.66
N ALA A 513 -11.95 12.67 -36.64
CA ALA A 513 -12.88 13.68 -36.16
C ALA A 513 -13.25 14.72 -37.25
N GLU A 514 -12.37 14.97 -38.21
CA GLU A 514 -12.59 15.93 -39.29
C GLU A 514 -12.69 15.25 -40.67
N SER A 515 -13.61 15.73 -41.52
CA SER A 515 -13.97 15.06 -42.78
C SER A 515 -12.82 14.96 -43.78
N GLY A 516 -11.97 15.99 -43.88
CA GLY A 516 -10.80 15.98 -44.76
C GLY A 516 -9.78 14.91 -44.35
N ALA A 517 -9.46 14.86 -43.05
CA ALA A 517 -8.51 13.92 -42.49
C ALA A 517 -9.05 12.48 -42.51
N ALA A 518 -10.34 12.26 -42.20
CA ALA A 518 -11.02 10.97 -42.37
C ALA A 518 -10.92 10.45 -43.81
N ALA A 519 -11.18 11.32 -44.81
CA ALA A 519 -11.08 10.95 -46.22
C ALA A 519 -9.63 10.68 -46.65
N ALA A 520 -8.63 11.38 -46.09
CA ALA A 520 -7.22 11.10 -46.35
C ALA A 520 -6.77 9.75 -45.77
N LEU A 521 -7.15 9.44 -44.52
CA LEU A 521 -6.88 8.18 -43.86
C LEU A 521 -7.49 6.99 -44.63
N VAL A 522 -8.76 7.09 -45.03
CA VAL A 522 -9.45 6.07 -45.83
C VAL A 522 -8.78 5.85 -47.19
N ARG A 523 -8.40 6.92 -47.90
CA ARG A 523 -7.67 6.81 -49.20
C ARG A 523 -6.32 6.10 -49.07
N ALA A 524 -5.71 6.09 -47.88
CA ALA A 524 -4.45 5.43 -47.60
C ALA A 524 -4.60 3.97 -47.12
N GLY A 525 -5.82 3.42 -47.08
CA GLY A 525 -6.09 2.06 -46.58
C GLY A 525 -6.31 1.97 -45.07
N GLY A 526 -6.50 3.09 -44.38
CA GLY A 526 -6.68 3.10 -42.92
C GLY A 526 -7.93 2.37 -42.43
N GLY A 527 -8.98 2.26 -43.25
CA GLY A 527 -10.16 1.45 -42.93
C GLY A 527 -9.83 -0.04 -42.86
N ASP A 528 -9.16 -0.55 -43.89
CA ASP A 528 -8.72 -1.95 -43.98
C ASP A 528 -7.72 -2.31 -42.87
N ALA A 529 -6.76 -1.42 -42.58
CA ALA A 529 -5.77 -1.61 -41.52
C ALA A 529 -6.42 -1.72 -40.13
N LEU A 530 -7.37 -0.83 -39.81
CA LEU A 530 -8.12 -0.88 -38.54
C LEU A 530 -8.91 -2.19 -38.39
N VAL A 531 -9.55 -2.70 -39.47
CA VAL A 531 -10.25 -3.99 -39.45
C VAL A 531 -9.28 -5.16 -39.26
N ALA A 532 -8.14 -5.14 -39.94
CA ALA A 532 -7.12 -6.18 -39.82
C ALA A 532 -6.51 -6.24 -38.40
N LEU A 533 -6.27 -5.07 -37.78
CA LEU A 533 -5.82 -4.96 -36.39
C LEU A 533 -6.88 -5.43 -35.39
N LEU A 534 -8.16 -5.04 -35.58
CA LEU A 534 -9.26 -5.54 -34.76
C LEU A 534 -9.30 -7.07 -34.75
N ARG A 535 -9.20 -7.70 -35.93
CA ARG A 535 -9.14 -9.17 -36.07
C ARG A 535 -7.92 -9.78 -35.38
N LEU A 536 -6.75 -9.13 -35.43
CA LEU A 536 -5.52 -9.61 -34.80
C LEU A 536 -5.54 -9.49 -33.27
N ARG A 537 -6.31 -8.55 -32.71
CA ARG A 537 -6.25 -8.13 -31.30
C ARG A 537 -7.60 -8.21 -30.57
N GLN A 538 -8.47 -9.14 -30.97
CA GLN A 538 -9.81 -9.31 -30.37
C GLN A 538 -9.82 -9.62 -28.86
N ALA A 539 -8.72 -10.14 -28.30
CA ALA A 539 -8.59 -10.44 -26.87
C ALA A 539 -8.15 -9.23 -26.00
N ASP A 540 -7.99 -8.05 -26.61
CA ASP A 540 -7.52 -6.82 -25.96
C ASP A 540 -8.65 -5.78 -25.96
N ASP A 541 -9.42 -5.73 -24.87
CA ASP A 541 -10.59 -4.85 -24.68
C ASP A 541 -10.28 -3.37 -25.00
N ASP A 542 -9.11 -2.86 -24.61
CA ASP A 542 -8.72 -1.47 -24.86
C ASP A 542 -8.47 -1.26 -26.34
N HIS A 543 -7.79 -2.19 -27.02
CA HIS A 543 -7.60 -2.15 -28.47
C HIS A 543 -8.92 -2.23 -29.24
N VAL A 544 -9.81 -3.14 -28.86
CA VAL A 544 -11.16 -3.27 -29.44
C VAL A 544 -11.94 -1.96 -29.26
N LEU A 545 -11.99 -1.41 -28.05
CA LEU A 545 -12.71 -0.18 -27.74
C LEU A 545 -12.20 1.02 -28.55
N GLN A 546 -10.87 1.20 -28.66
CA GLN A 546 -10.30 2.29 -29.44
C GLN A 546 -10.51 2.11 -30.96
N THR A 547 -10.48 0.87 -31.47
CA THR A 547 -10.79 0.63 -32.90
C THR A 547 -12.26 0.89 -33.21
N VAL A 548 -13.20 0.49 -32.34
CA VAL A 548 -14.62 0.82 -32.48
C VAL A 548 -14.86 2.33 -32.35
N PHE A 549 -14.10 3.04 -31.51
CA PHE A 549 -14.11 4.51 -31.50
C PHE A 549 -13.60 5.11 -32.82
N ALA A 550 -12.51 4.59 -33.40
CA ALA A 550 -12.03 5.04 -34.71
C ALA A 550 -13.06 4.79 -35.82
N PHE A 551 -13.74 3.64 -35.82
CA PHE A 551 -14.89 3.39 -36.71
C PHE A 551 -16.02 4.39 -36.48
N ARG A 552 -16.37 4.68 -35.21
CA ARG A 552 -17.41 5.66 -34.86
C ARG A 552 -17.14 7.05 -35.44
N GLN A 553 -15.88 7.44 -35.50
CA GLN A 553 -15.43 8.72 -36.06
C GLN A 553 -15.47 8.70 -37.60
N LEU A 554 -15.01 7.63 -38.24
CA LEU A 554 -15.12 7.45 -39.69
C LEU A 554 -16.58 7.41 -40.17
N LEU A 555 -17.46 6.71 -39.45
CA LEU A 555 -18.90 6.62 -39.74
C LEU A 555 -19.63 7.97 -39.67
N ALA A 556 -19.07 8.97 -38.99
CA ALA A 556 -19.65 10.32 -38.95
C ALA A 556 -19.55 11.07 -40.29
N HIS A 557 -18.71 10.61 -41.24
CA HIS A 557 -18.47 11.27 -42.53
C HIS A 557 -18.91 10.39 -43.69
N PRO A 558 -19.87 10.81 -44.55
CA PRO A 558 -20.48 9.93 -45.56
C PRO A 558 -19.49 9.16 -46.44
N ARG A 559 -18.45 9.81 -46.97
CA ARG A 559 -17.44 9.16 -47.83
C ARG A 559 -16.59 8.11 -47.10
N ALA A 560 -16.32 8.32 -45.82
CA ALA A 560 -15.55 7.36 -45.02
C ALA A 560 -16.45 6.23 -44.53
N ALA A 561 -17.70 6.53 -44.17
CA ALA A 561 -18.73 5.56 -43.85
C ALA A 561 -19.02 4.61 -45.03
N ASP A 562 -19.21 5.13 -46.25
CA ASP A 562 -19.45 4.34 -47.46
C ASP A 562 -18.32 3.32 -47.70
N HIS A 563 -17.06 3.75 -47.57
CA HIS A 563 -15.92 2.85 -47.69
C HIS A 563 -15.91 1.81 -46.56
N LEU A 564 -16.00 2.22 -45.30
CA LEU A 564 -15.93 1.32 -44.14
C LEU A 564 -17.07 0.28 -44.14
N VAL A 565 -18.25 0.62 -44.66
CA VAL A 565 -19.43 -0.26 -44.68
C VAL A 565 -19.51 -1.14 -45.94
N GLN A 566 -19.03 -0.65 -47.10
CA GLN A 566 -19.17 -1.38 -48.38
C GLN A 566 -17.88 -2.08 -48.85
N ARG A 567 -16.71 -1.70 -48.34
CA ARG A 567 -15.40 -2.24 -48.76
C ARG A 567 -14.70 -3.09 -47.71
N THR A 568 -15.27 -3.16 -46.51
CA THR A 568 -14.61 -3.63 -45.30
C THR A 568 -15.54 -4.55 -44.51
N GLU A 569 -14.97 -5.45 -43.69
CA GLU A 569 -15.71 -6.36 -42.80
C GLU A 569 -16.20 -5.69 -41.51
N ALA A 570 -15.89 -4.40 -41.27
CA ALA A 570 -16.23 -3.70 -40.03
C ALA A 570 -17.70 -3.87 -39.56
N PRO A 571 -18.74 -3.84 -40.43
CA PRO A 571 -20.12 -4.06 -39.98
C PRO A 571 -20.37 -5.46 -39.38
N ALA A 572 -19.64 -6.49 -39.81
CA ALA A 572 -19.76 -7.84 -39.24
C ALA A 572 -19.17 -7.88 -37.84
N TYR A 573 -17.92 -7.41 -37.66
CA TYR A 573 -17.30 -7.34 -36.33
C TYR A 573 -18.09 -6.47 -35.35
N LEU A 574 -18.71 -5.37 -35.81
CA LEU A 574 -19.60 -4.57 -34.97
C LEU A 574 -20.84 -5.37 -34.53
N ILE A 575 -21.45 -6.16 -35.41
CA ILE A 575 -22.58 -7.03 -35.04
C ILE A 575 -22.15 -8.06 -33.99
N ASP A 576 -20.98 -8.69 -34.14
CA ASP A 576 -20.47 -9.66 -33.15
C ASP A 576 -20.21 -9.00 -31.78
N LEU A 577 -19.64 -7.79 -31.77
CA LEU A 577 -19.37 -7.00 -30.56
C LEU A 577 -20.63 -6.46 -29.86
N MET A 578 -21.83 -6.63 -30.40
CA MET A 578 -23.09 -6.28 -29.71
C MET A 578 -23.27 -7.03 -28.38
N GLN A 579 -22.76 -8.27 -28.31
CA GLN A 579 -22.89 -9.15 -27.14
C GLN A 579 -21.58 -9.26 -26.34
N ASP A 580 -20.62 -8.38 -26.60
CA ASP A 580 -19.33 -8.35 -25.93
C ASP A 580 -19.47 -8.26 -24.39
N LYS A 581 -18.51 -8.80 -23.63
CA LYS A 581 -18.56 -8.80 -22.15
C LYS A 581 -18.43 -7.37 -21.59
N ASN A 582 -17.66 -6.50 -22.22
CA ASN A 582 -17.38 -5.13 -21.79
C ASN A 582 -18.52 -4.16 -22.15
N ALA A 583 -19.02 -3.45 -21.14
CA ALA A 583 -20.16 -2.56 -21.30
C ALA A 583 -19.87 -1.31 -22.17
N GLU A 584 -18.64 -0.79 -22.16
CA GLU A 584 -18.30 0.37 -22.97
C GLU A 584 -18.04 0.00 -24.44
N ILE A 585 -17.52 -1.21 -24.71
CA ILE A 585 -17.44 -1.76 -26.08
C ILE A 585 -18.84 -1.88 -26.68
N ARG A 586 -19.78 -2.56 -25.98
CA ARG A 586 -21.18 -2.68 -26.44
C ARG A 586 -21.80 -1.31 -26.73
N LYS A 587 -21.61 -0.33 -25.86
CA LYS A 587 -22.17 1.03 -25.97
C LYS A 587 -21.56 1.84 -27.13
N MET A 588 -20.25 1.76 -27.34
CA MET A 588 -19.60 2.41 -28.49
C MET A 588 -20.01 1.74 -29.81
N CYS A 589 -20.10 0.41 -29.80
CA CYS A 589 -20.54 -0.38 -30.93
C CYS A 589 -22.00 -0.07 -31.33
N ASP A 590 -22.91 -0.01 -30.36
CA ASP A 590 -24.32 0.32 -30.61
C ASP A 590 -24.48 1.70 -31.28
N SER A 591 -23.64 2.67 -30.91
CA SER A 591 -23.58 3.98 -31.57
C SER A 591 -23.07 3.92 -33.02
N CYS A 592 -22.19 2.97 -33.36
CA CYS A 592 -21.78 2.71 -34.74
C CYS A 592 -22.91 2.08 -35.55
N LEU A 593 -23.55 1.05 -34.99
CA LEU A 593 -24.64 0.31 -35.62
C LEU A 593 -25.88 1.18 -35.84
N ASP A 594 -26.17 2.12 -34.94
CA ASP A 594 -27.21 3.13 -35.12
C ASP A 594 -26.98 3.97 -36.39
N ILE A 595 -25.75 4.40 -36.66
CA ILE A 595 -25.42 5.15 -37.89
C ILE A 595 -25.57 4.26 -39.12
N ILE A 596 -25.00 3.05 -39.09
CA ILE A 596 -25.09 2.11 -40.23
C ILE A 596 -26.55 1.78 -40.54
N SER A 597 -27.41 1.64 -39.53
CA SER A 597 -28.84 1.37 -39.70
C SER A 597 -29.62 2.50 -40.40
N GLN A 598 -29.10 3.73 -40.36
CA GLN A 598 -29.69 4.90 -41.02
C GLN A 598 -29.24 5.05 -42.48
N MET A 599 -28.16 4.38 -42.90
CA MET A 599 -27.57 4.49 -44.24
C MET A 599 -28.36 3.74 -45.35
N GLN A 600 -29.50 3.11 -45.04
CA GLN A 600 -30.38 2.41 -46.00
C GLN A 600 -29.66 1.39 -46.91
N ASN A 601 -28.82 0.54 -46.31
CA ASN A 601 -28.05 -0.51 -47.00
C ASN A 601 -28.43 -1.92 -46.50
N ASP A 602 -27.85 -2.97 -47.10
CA ASP A 602 -28.13 -4.36 -46.71
C ASP A 602 -27.77 -4.66 -45.25
N TRP A 603 -26.73 -4.00 -44.71
CA TRP A 603 -26.37 -4.09 -43.30
C TRP A 603 -27.46 -3.53 -42.38
N ALA A 604 -28.16 -2.47 -42.76
CA ALA A 604 -29.26 -1.92 -41.99
C ALA A 604 -30.44 -2.92 -41.80
N ALA A 605 -30.65 -3.84 -42.76
CA ALA A 605 -31.59 -4.94 -42.58
C ALA A 605 -31.04 -6.02 -41.62
N ARG A 606 -29.78 -6.43 -41.79
CA ARG A 606 -29.11 -7.42 -40.92
C ARG A 606 -29.02 -6.97 -39.47
N ILE A 607 -28.67 -5.71 -39.21
CA ILE A 607 -28.58 -5.12 -37.86
C ILE A 607 -29.94 -5.16 -37.15
N LYS A 608 -31.05 -4.93 -37.87
CA LYS A 608 -32.41 -5.03 -37.29
C LYS A 608 -32.73 -6.47 -36.86
N VAL A 609 -32.36 -7.46 -37.68
CA VAL A 609 -32.51 -8.89 -37.34
C VAL A 609 -31.69 -9.24 -36.10
N GLU A 610 -30.41 -8.85 -36.07
CA GLU A 610 -29.56 -9.27 -34.97
C GLU A 610 -29.86 -8.53 -33.67
N ARG A 611 -30.32 -7.27 -33.72
CA ARG A 611 -30.92 -6.59 -32.57
C ARG A 611 -32.18 -7.30 -32.08
N PHE A 612 -33.06 -7.76 -32.98
CA PHE A 612 -34.23 -8.54 -32.60
C PHE A 612 -33.86 -9.89 -31.96
N ARG A 613 -32.91 -10.64 -32.54
CA ARG A 613 -32.38 -11.89 -31.99
C ARG A 613 -31.75 -11.69 -30.62
N CYS A 614 -30.86 -10.71 -30.48
CA CYS A 614 -30.21 -10.37 -29.22
C CYS A 614 -31.21 -9.99 -28.12
N HIS A 615 -32.26 -9.24 -28.45
CA HIS A 615 -33.31 -8.87 -27.49
C HIS A 615 -34.19 -10.07 -27.08
N ASN A 616 -34.51 -10.95 -28.02
CA ASN A 616 -35.43 -12.08 -27.81
C ASN A 616 -34.73 -13.43 -27.59
N GLY A 617 -33.41 -13.45 -27.38
CA GLY A 617 -32.60 -14.69 -27.43
C GLY A 617 -33.06 -15.80 -26.48
N GLN A 618 -33.50 -15.44 -25.27
CA GLN A 618 -34.08 -16.40 -24.32
C GLN A 618 -35.41 -17.00 -24.83
N TRP A 619 -36.25 -16.20 -25.48
CA TRP A 619 -37.51 -16.66 -26.06
C TRP A 619 -37.24 -17.54 -27.28
N LEU A 620 -36.30 -17.14 -28.15
CA LEU A 620 -35.89 -17.92 -29.32
C LEU A 620 -35.36 -19.30 -28.91
N ALA A 621 -34.48 -19.38 -27.91
CA ALA A 621 -33.96 -20.66 -27.40
C ALA A 621 -35.08 -21.58 -26.85
N VAL A 622 -36.07 -21.01 -26.14
CA VAL A 622 -37.24 -21.77 -25.66
C VAL A 622 -38.11 -22.26 -26.83
N VAL A 623 -38.33 -21.44 -27.86
CA VAL A 623 -39.07 -21.82 -29.07
C VAL A 623 -38.35 -22.90 -29.87
N GLU A 624 -37.03 -22.81 -30.03
CA GLU A 624 -36.22 -23.84 -30.68
C GLU A 624 -36.29 -25.18 -29.92
N THR A 625 -36.22 -25.15 -28.58
CA THR A 625 -36.32 -26.36 -27.75
C THR A 625 -37.70 -27.02 -27.86
N LEU A 626 -38.78 -26.22 -27.78
CA LEU A 626 -40.16 -26.71 -27.95
C LEU A 626 -40.44 -27.21 -29.37
N GLY A 627 -39.83 -26.60 -30.39
CA GLY A 627 -39.92 -27.06 -31.78
C GLY A 627 -39.21 -28.38 -32.01
N ALA A 628 -38.06 -28.61 -31.37
CA ALA A 628 -37.32 -29.87 -31.43
C ALA A 628 -38.08 -31.02 -30.74
N GLU A 629 -38.62 -30.81 -29.53
CA GLU A 629 -39.40 -31.84 -28.81
C GLU A 629 -40.73 -32.19 -29.51
N GLY A 630 -41.29 -31.27 -30.30
CA GLY A 630 -42.47 -31.54 -31.14
C GLY A 630 -42.21 -32.40 -32.38
N GLY A 631 -40.95 -32.55 -32.80
CA GLY A 631 -40.57 -33.17 -34.08
C GLY A 631 -40.52 -34.70 -34.09
N GLU A 632 -40.18 -35.34 -32.97
CA GLU A 632 -40.01 -36.81 -32.89
C GLU A 632 -41.23 -37.57 -32.33
N GLY A 633 -42.30 -36.86 -31.95
CA GLY A 633 -43.41 -37.41 -31.16
C GLY A 633 -44.82 -37.42 -31.78
N ALA A 634 -45.02 -36.88 -32.99
CA ALA A 634 -46.35 -36.58 -33.53
C ALA A 634 -46.69 -37.30 -34.85
N GLY A 635 -46.88 -38.62 -34.78
CA GLY A 635 -47.65 -39.35 -35.78
C GLY A 635 -49.14 -39.01 -35.68
N GLY A 636 -49.60 -37.95 -36.36
CA GLY A 636 -50.99 -37.51 -36.31
C GLY A 636 -51.38 -36.60 -37.47
N ALA A 637 -52.19 -37.11 -38.40
CA ALA A 637 -52.67 -36.32 -39.54
C ALA A 637 -53.68 -35.24 -39.09
N GLY A 638 -53.44 -33.99 -39.47
CA GLY A 638 -54.34 -32.87 -39.16
C GLY A 638 -53.88 -31.53 -39.74
N ASP A 639 -54.46 -31.18 -40.89
CA ASP A 639 -54.58 -29.80 -41.41
C ASP A 639 -53.31 -28.95 -41.59
N ALA A 640 -52.47 -29.35 -42.55
CA ALA A 640 -51.38 -28.51 -43.07
C ALA A 640 -51.84 -27.58 -44.22
N GLY A 641 -53.12 -27.18 -44.26
CA GLY A 641 -53.73 -26.50 -45.41
C GLY A 641 -53.77 -24.97 -45.36
N ALA A 642 -53.66 -24.35 -44.18
CA ALA A 642 -54.00 -22.92 -43.98
C ALA A 642 -52.86 -22.03 -43.47
N ALA A 643 -51.68 -22.59 -43.15
CA ALA A 643 -50.55 -21.84 -42.58
C ALA A 643 -49.48 -21.42 -43.61
N ALA A 644 -49.49 -22.02 -44.82
CA ALA A 644 -48.47 -21.75 -45.85
C ALA A 644 -48.64 -20.38 -46.51
N ASP A 645 -49.88 -19.98 -46.83
CA ASP A 645 -50.19 -18.73 -47.57
C ASP A 645 -49.90 -17.44 -46.78
N ALA A 646 -49.61 -17.52 -45.48
CA ALA A 646 -49.24 -16.37 -44.65
C ALA A 646 -47.72 -16.17 -44.50
N ALA A 647 -46.90 -17.12 -44.99
CA ALA A 647 -45.44 -17.04 -44.90
C ALA A 647 -44.82 -16.12 -45.97
N ASP A 648 -45.49 -15.96 -47.12
CA ASP A 648 -45.00 -15.20 -48.28
C ASP A 648 -45.19 -13.67 -48.15
N ASP A 649 -46.07 -13.22 -47.24
CA ASP A 649 -46.32 -11.80 -46.92
C ASP A 649 -45.48 -11.30 -45.73
N LEU A 650 -44.70 -12.18 -45.09
CA LEU A 650 -43.75 -11.77 -44.06
C LEU A 650 -42.54 -11.08 -44.72
N PRO A 651 -42.09 -9.91 -44.22
CA PRO A 651 -40.85 -9.31 -44.69
C PRO A 651 -39.70 -10.33 -44.65
N PRO A 652 -38.74 -10.31 -45.60
CA PRO A 652 -37.73 -11.37 -45.75
C PRO A 652 -36.90 -11.69 -44.49
N TYR A 653 -36.89 -10.76 -43.53
CA TYR A 653 -36.20 -10.86 -42.24
C TYR A 653 -36.99 -11.60 -41.14
N LEU A 654 -38.24 -12.00 -41.39
CA LEU A 654 -39.11 -12.77 -40.49
C LEU A 654 -39.45 -14.17 -41.00
N SER A 655 -38.95 -14.58 -42.18
CA SER A 655 -39.15 -15.94 -42.67
C SER A 655 -38.37 -16.95 -41.79
N ALA A 656 -38.96 -18.12 -41.54
CA ALA A 656 -38.34 -19.17 -40.73
C ALA A 656 -36.97 -19.63 -41.30
N GLU A 657 -36.80 -19.53 -42.61
CA GLU A 657 -35.57 -19.84 -43.33
C GLU A 657 -34.48 -18.79 -43.05
N TYR A 658 -34.80 -17.50 -43.02
CA TYR A 658 -33.84 -16.43 -42.68
C TYR A 658 -33.47 -16.44 -41.19
N LEU A 659 -34.41 -16.82 -40.33
CA LEU A 659 -34.18 -16.98 -38.89
C LEU A 659 -33.18 -18.09 -38.58
N THR A 660 -33.10 -19.15 -39.40
CA THR A 660 -32.28 -20.35 -39.15
C THR A 660 -30.95 -20.43 -39.91
N SER A 661 -30.82 -19.78 -41.07
CA SER A 661 -29.74 -20.08 -42.04
C SER A 661 -28.47 -19.19 -42.02
N HIS A 662 -28.41 -18.12 -41.21
CA HIS A 662 -27.23 -17.24 -41.14
C HIS A 662 -26.67 -17.06 -39.72
N ARG A 663 -25.86 -18.03 -39.28
CA ARG A 663 -24.72 -17.78 -38.38
C ARG A 663 -23.50 -17.45 -39.24
N LEU A 664 -23.12 -16.17 -39.33
CA LEU A 664 -21.91 -15.75 -40.04
C LEU A 664 -20.69 -15.86 -39.12
N THR A 665 -20.28 -17.09 -38.80
CA THR A 665 -18.90 -17.51 -38.46
C THR A 665 -18.90 -18.99 -38.10
N THR A 666 -17.83 -19.70 -38.45
CA THR A 666 -17.63 -21.11 -38.10
C THR A 666 -17.43 -21.29 -36.60
N SER A 667 -18.04 -22.33 -36.05
CA SER A 667 -18.16 -22.65 -34.62
C SER A 667 -16.86 -22.90 -33.84
N ASP A 668 -15.69 -22.77 -34.47
CA ASP A 668 -14.39 -23.12 -33.88
C ASP A 668 -13.76 -21.98 -33.03
N SER A 669 -14.27 -20.74 -33.14
CA SER A 669 -13.77 -19.58 -32.38
C SER A 669 -14.36 -19.44 -30.97
N GLN A 670 -15.46 -20.13 -30.64
CA GLN A 670 -16.09 -20.04 -29.31
C GLN A 670 -15.59 -21.10 -28.31
N THR A 671 -14.87 -22.13 -28.77
CA THR A 671 -14.46 -23.28 -27.95
C THR A 671 -13.14 -23.11 -27.18
N SER A 672 -12.35 -22.05 -27.41
CA SER A 672 -11.04 -21.86 -26.74
C SER A 672 -11.03 -20.80 -25.63
N LEU A 673 -12.20 -20.35 -25.15
CA LEU A 673 -12.31 -19.23 -24.18
C LEU A 673 -12.99 -19.61 -22.85
N ASN A 674 -13.23 -20.90 -22.60
CA ASN A 674 -14.05 -21.39 -21.48
C ASN A 674 -13.34 -22.32 -20.48
N ASP A 675 -12.04 -22.62 -20.66
CA ASP A 675 -11.29 -23.48 -19.73
C ASP A 675 -10.15 -22.70 -19.08
N ASP A 676 -10.49 -22.04 -17.96
CA ASP A 676 -9.64 -21.83 -16.76
C ASP A 676 -10.41 -20.93 -15.78
N SER A 677 -11.33 -21.52 -15.01
CA SER A 677 -11.89 -20.87 -13.82
C SER A 677 -11.94 -21.86 -12.66
N ASP A 678 -10.80 -21.95 -11.97
CA ASP A 678 -10.67 -22.78 -10.78
C ASP A 678 -11.52 -22.21 -9.64
N SER A 679 -12.27 -23.10 -8.98
CA SER A 679 -13.36 -22.74 -8.07
C SER A 679 -12.89 -22.09 -6.75
N LEU A 680 -13.57 -21.04 -6.30
CA LEU A 680 -13.87 -20.86 -4.87
C LEU A 680 -15.27 -20.24 -4.66
N SER A 681 -16.05 -20.91 -3.83
CA SER A 681 -17.44 -20.60 -3.47
C SER A 681 -17.56 -19.47 -2.46
N ASP A 682 -18.62 -18.66 -2.57
CA ASP A 682 -19.38 -18.23 -1.39
C ASP A 682 -20.84 -17.91 -1.79
N GLU A 683 -21.82 -18.65 -1.26
CA GLU A 683 -23.24 -18.30 -1.36
C GLU A 683 -23.63 -17.42 -0.17
N GLY A 684 -24.23 -16.25 -0.40
CA GLY A 684 -24.71 -15.41 0.70
C GLY A 684 -25.48 -14.16 0.27
N ASP A 685 -26.78 -14.15 0.59
CA ASP A 685 -27.64 -12.96 0.76
C ASP A 685 -27.76 -11.93 -0.40
N LEU A 686 -28.50 -12.31 -1.44
CA LEU A 686 -29.03 -11.40 -2.46
C LEU A 686 -30.56 -11.21 -2.35
N HIS A 687 -31.02 -10.74 -1.18
CA HIS A 687 -32.45 -10.42 -0.96
C HIS A 687 -32.71 -9.16 -0.10
N LYS A 688 -32.25 -7.99 -0.57
CA LYS A 688 -32.85 -6.67 -0.27
C LYS A 688 -32.28 -5.59 -1.21
N VAL A 689 -32.93 -4.43 -1.25
CA VAL A 689 -32.60 -3.25 -2.08
C VAL A 689 -32.91 -3.39 -3.58
N LYS A 690 -34.17 -3.69 -3.89
CA LYS A 690 -34.86 -3.09 -5.06
C LYS A 690 -35.76 -1.97 -4.55
N GLU A 691 -35.24 -0.74 -4.51
CA GLU A 691 -36.00 0.52 -4.67
C GLU A 691 -35.04 1.72 -4.59
N ASN A 692 -35.44 2.86 -5.20
CA ASN A 692 -34.74 4.15 -5.24
C ASN A 692 -33.45 4.28 -6.08
N ILE A 693 -33.58 4.11 -7.40
CA ILE A 693 -32.87 5.00 -8.36
C ILE A 693 -33.86 5.50 -9.43
N ARG A 694 -34.37 6.72 -9.23
CA ARG A 694 -34.85 7.62 -10.29
C ARG A 694 -34.29 9.01 -10.02
N HIS A 695 -33.85 9.68 -11.08
CA HIS A 695 -33.20 10.99 -11.09
C HIS A 695 -31.76 11.06 -10.56
N ARG A 696 -30.80 10.72 -11.42
CA ARG A 696 -30.02 11.75 -12.12
C ARG A 696 -29.51 11.23 -13.46
#